data_AF-A0A3S5X5G3-F1
#
_entry.id   AF-A0A3S5X5G3-F1
#
_cell.length_a   1.000
_cell.length_b   1.000
_cell.length_c   1.000
_cell.angle_alpha   90.00
_cell.angle_beta   90.00
_cell.angle_gamma   90.00
#
_symmetry.space_group_name_H-M   'P 1'
#
loop_
_entity.id
_entity.type
_entity.pdbx_description
1 polymer ?
#
loop_
_entity_poly.entity_id
_entity_poly.type
_entity_poly.pdbx_seq_one_letter_code
_entity_poly.pdbx_strand_id
1 'polypeptide(L)'
;MAAASSAASLTGASASDLLTSSTSAFSGIPLRTLGKARLVLKRRDFTISCKLRKVKKHEYPWPDNPDPNVKGGVLSHLSPFKPLKEKPKPVTLEFEKPLVDLQKKIIDVRKMANETGLDFSDQILSLESKYQQALRDLYTHLTPIQRVNIARHPNRPTFLDHIFNITEKFVELHGDREGYDDPAIVTGIGTIDGRRYMFIGHQKGRNTKENIQRNFGMPTPHYRKALRLMEYADHHGFPIVTFIDTPGAYADLKSEELGQGEAIAHNLRSMFGLKVPVVSIVIGEGGSGGALAIGCANKLLMLENAVFYVAPEACAAILWKSAKAAPKAAEKLKITASELCRLEIADGIIPEPLGGAHADSAWTSQQIKIAINESMDELSKMNTEDLLKHRHDKFRKIGGFQEGIPIDPKRKFSMKKKDIPIPKKISDAELEVEVQKLKQQILEAKGSSAEPPTLDLDDMIKKLKKEVDHEYSEAVKAMGLADRLSKLKEEVTKANSQNPFADPLLKDKIEKVKAEFDQGVSAAPNYGKLQNKLGMLKELYKLKHLSETNKEAATLKQELTTIFDDVLNNPRIKEKYESLKDEIQSIGASSPSDLDDELKQKIIEFRKEVDLQLANALKSAGLDVKFVSAKQRGDRDEGSLSEYETKFEELNKDIEKEIEYSVNSSDIKSKIELLKLEVAKAGDTPDVDSKNRIAALVQQVKQSLVETVDSSSLKEKYENLMSKVSGENGSLEKVNPTGDTPTNDELKVKVGTNHTFS
;
A
#
# COMPACT_ATOMS: atom_id res chain seq x y z
N MET A 1 -39.09 14.27 -77.35
CA MET A 1 -38.52 14.02 -76.01
C MET A 1 -38.01 15.36 -75.51
N ALA A 2 -38.83 16.20 -74.87
CA ALA A 2 -39.16 16.16 -73.43
C ALA A 2 -37.88 16.05 -72.57
N ALA A 3 -37.51 16.97 -71.68
CA ALA A 3 -38.14 18.19 -71.21
C ALA A 3 -37.08 19.08 -70.49
N ALA A 4 -37.35 20.38 -70.51
CA ALA A 4 -37.06 21.40 -69.48
C ALA A 4 -35.68 21.44 -68.80
N SER A 5 -34.91 22.46 -69.20
CA SER A 5 -34.01 23.20 -68.31
C SER A 5 -34.79 23.75 -67.11
N SER A 6 -34.49 23.28 -65.91
CA SER A 6 -34.82 23.99 -64.67
C SER A 6 -33.54 24.53 -64.07
N ALA A 7 -33.30 25.83 -64.29
CA ALA A 7 -32.36 26.59 -63.49
C ALA A 7 -33.00 26.77 -62.11
N ALA A 8 -32.60 25.95 -61.13
CA ALA A 8 -32.85 26.24 -59.74
C ALA A 8 -31.89 27.36 -59.33
N SER A 9 -32.42 28.58 -59.24
CA SER A 9 -31.75 29.72 -58.63
C SER A 9 -31.34 29.37 -57.19
N LEU A 10 -30.05 29.13 -56.96
CA LEU A 10 -29.46 29.12 -55.62
C LEU A 10 -29.15 30.55 -55.21
N THR A 11 -30.20 31.36 -55.06
CA THR A 11 -30.10 32.62 -54.33
C THR A 11 -30.07 32.30 -52.85
N GLY A 12 -28.90 32.41 -52.22
CA GLY A 12 -28.78 32.46 -50.75
C GLY A 12 -27.84 31.46 -50.07
N ALA A 13 -26.83 30.90 -50.76
CA ALA A 13 -25.79 30.12 -50.10
C ALA A 13 -24.43 30.87 -50.16
N SER A 14 -23.90 31.20 -48.99
CA SER A 14 -22.53 31.73 -48.85
C SER A 14 -21.52 30.65 -49.27
N ALA A 15 -20.38 31.06 -49.84
CA ALA A 15 -19.29 30.15 -50.26
C ALA A 15 -18.77 29.24 -49.13
N SER A 16 -19.10 29.54 -47.87
CA SER A 16 -18.79 28.74 -46.68
C SER A 16 -19.59 27.44 -46.54
N ASP A 17 -20.66 27.21 -47.31
CA ASP A 17 -21.52 26.02 -47.21
C ASP A 17 -21.11 24.85 -48.13
N LEU A 18 -20.02 25.02 -48.87
CA LEU A 18 -19.51 24.04 -49.84
C LEU A 18 -18.16 23.48 -49.38
N LEU A 19 -18.03 22.15 -49.33
CA LEU A 19 -16.72 21.50 -49.16
C LEU A 19 -15.93 21.62 -50.46
N THR A 20 -14.83 22.37 -50.44
CA THR A 20 -13.86 22.44 -51.54
C THR A 20 -12.65 21.56 -51.25
N SER A 21 -12.34 20.63 -52.14
CA SER A 21 -11.08 19.88 -52.16
C SER A 21 -10.01 20.67 -52.91
N SER A 22 -8.80 20.77 -52.38
CA SER A 22 -7.67 21.47 -53.03
C SER A 22 -6.99 20.64 -54.14
N THR A 23 -7.45 19.42 -54.44
CA THR A 23 -6.72 18.51 -55.37
C THR A 23 -7.56 17.88 -56.48
N SER A 24 -8.83 18.28 -56.67
CA SER A 24 -9.57 17.86 -57.86
C SER A 24 -10.69 18.84 -58.21
N ALA A 25 -10.71 19.29 -59.47
CA ALA A 25 -11.74 20.17 -60.01
C ALA A 25 -13.08 19.42 -60.13
N PHE A 26 -13.89 19.40 -59.07
CA PHE A 26 -15.31 19.07 -59.14
C PHE A 26 -16.13 19.78 -58.04
N SER A 27 -17.34 20.19 -58.41
CA SER A 27 -18.26 21.11 -57.72
C SER A 27 -18.77 20.63 -56.36
N GLY A 28 -18.86 21.56 -55.41
CA GLY A 28 -19.15 21.34 -53.99
C GLY A 28 -20.52 20.74 -53.67
N ILE A 29 -20.54 19.93 -52.62
CA ILE A 29 -21.73 19.31 -52.05
C ILE A 29 -22.19 20.17 -50.86
N PRO A 30 -23.48 20.55 -50.77
CA PRO A 30 -24.02 21.26 -49.61
C PRO A 30 -23.99 20.39 -48.35
N LEU A 31 -23.51 20.93 -47.23
CA LEU A 31 -23.41 20.21 -45.94
C LEU A 31 -24.75 19.63 -45.44
N ARG A 32 -25.90 20.21 -45.85
CA ARG A 32 -27.24 19.73 -45.48
C ARG A 32 -27.59 18.35 -46.06
N THR A 33 -26.92 17.92 -47.12
CA THR A 33 -27.22 16.63 -47.80
C THR A 33 -26.63 15.40 -47.09
N LEU A 34 -25.66 15.59 -46.18
CA LEU A 34 -25.02 14.49 -45.41
C LEU A 34 -25.91 13.89 -44.31
N GLY A 35 -27.06 14.52 -44.01
CA GLY A 35 -27.95 14.10 -42.92
C GLY A 35 -28.94 12.98 -43.28
N LYS A 36 -29.05 12.56 -44.54
CA LYS A 36 -30.02 11.55 -44.97
C LYS A 36 -29.42 10.59 -46.01
N ALA A 37 -29.43 9.30 -45.67
CA ALA A 37 -29.12 8.10 -46.46
C ALA A 37 -27.65 7.59 -46.51
N ARG A 38 -27.52 6.25 -46.51
CA ARG A 38 -26.27 5.50 -46.71
C ARG A 38 -25.62 5.92 -48.03
N LEU A 39 -24.42 6.47 -47.96
CA LEU A 39 -23.60 6.73 -49.15
C LEU A 39 -22.84 5.45 -49.53
N VAL A 40 -23.15 4.92 -50.71
CA VAL A 40 -22.35 3.89 -51.38
C VAL A 40 -21.72 4.54 -52.60
N LEU A 41 -20.42 4.80 -52.56
CA LEU A 41 -19.64 5.16 -53.74
C LEU A 41 -19.05 3.88 -54.33
N LYS A 42 -19.48 3.51 -55.54
CA LYS A 42 -18.82 2.47 -56.35
C LYS A 42 -17.82 3.13 -57.28
N ARG A 43 -16.52 2.89 -57.05
CA ARG A 43 -15.52 2.87 -58.13
C ARG A 43 -15.15 1.41 -58.37
N ARG A 44 -14.90 1.05 -59.64
CA ARG A 44 -14.44 -0.29 -60.00
C ARG A 44 -13.21 -0.61 -59.11
N ASP A 45 -13.38 -1.67 -58.31
CA ASP A 45 -12.39 -2.40 -57.50
C ASP A 45 -12.21 -2.13 -56.00
N PHE A 46 -12.86 -1.14 -55.35
CA PHE A 46 -12.90 -1.12 -53.87
C PHE A 46 -14.18 -0.49 -53.31
N THR A 47 -14.78 -1.14 -52.29
CA THR A 47 -15.96 -0.66 -51.57
C THR A 47 -15.57 -0.21 -50.17
N ILE A 48 -15.58 1.09 -49.90
CA ILE A 48 -15.44 1.64 -48.54
C ILE A 48 -16.84 1.73 -47.94
N SER A 49 -17.13 0.91 -46.92
CA SER A 49 -18.36 1.01 -46.15
C SER A 49 -18.06 1.59 -44.77
N CYS A 50 -18.60 2.78 -44.48
CA CYS A 50 -18.53 3.38 -43.16
C CYS A 50 -19.84 3.05 -42.42
N LYS A 51 -19.76 2.19 -41.39
CA LYS A 51 -20.85 2.02 -40.41
C LYS A 51 -20.61 3.02 -39.28
N LEU A 52 -21.44 4.06 -39.22
CA LEU A 52 -21.57 4.88 -38.01
C LEU A 52 -22.06 3.96 -36.88
N ARG A 53 -21.18 3.63 -35.92
CA ARG A 53 -21.61 3.15 -34.61
C ARG A 53 -22.58 4.21 -34.07
N LYS A 54 -23.74 3.81 -33.58
CA LYS A 54 -24.66 4.71 -32.84
C LYS A 54 -23.95 5.17 -31.56
N VAL A 55 -23.13 6.20 -31.68
CA VAL A 55 -22.72 7.02 -30.55
C VAL A 55 -23.96 7.81 -30.14
N LYS A 56 -24.28 7.85 -28.84
CA LYS A 56 -25.33 8.75 -28.34
C LYS A 56 -25.01 10.14 -28.85
N LYS A 57 -25.93 10.72 -29.63
CA LYS A 57 -25.86 12.09 -30.15
C LYS A 57 -25.53 12.98 -28.96
N HIS A 58 -24.28 13.44 -28.84
CA HIS A 58 -24.00 14.54 -27.93
C HIS A 58 -24.80 15.70 -28.51
N GLU A 59 -25.75 16.19 -27.72
CA GLU A 59 -26.43 17.44 -28.01
C GLU A 59 -25.36 18.48 -28.31
N TYR A 60 -25.56 19.19 -29.42
CA TYR A 60 -24.89 20.46 -29.62
C TYR A 60 -25.14 21.28 -28.34
N PRO A 61 -24.11 21.74 -27.61
CA PRO A 61 -24.26 22.15 -26.22
C PRO A 61 -25.01 23.48 -26.06
N TRP A 62 -25.42 24.11 -27.16
CA TRP A 62 -26.09 25.40 -27.14
C TRP A 62 -27.59 25.20 -27.40
N PRO A 63 -28.49 25.52 -26.46
CA PRO A 63 -29.88 25.73 -26.79
C PRO A 63 -30.01 26.93 -27.72
N ASP A 64 -30.90 26.87 -28.73
CA ASP A 64 -31.09 27.95 -29.70
C ASP A 64 -31.46 29.29 -29.05
N ASN A 65 -32.01 29.26 -27.82
CA ASN A 65 -32.24 30.42 -26.95
C ASN A 65 -31.79 30.12 -25.51
N PRO A 66 -30.58 30.53 -25.10
CA PRO A 66 -30.08 30.36 -23.74
C PRO A 66 -30.75 31.36 -22.78
N ASP A 67 -31.41 30.88 -21.72
CA ASP A 67 -32.02 31.74 -20.68
C ASP A 67 -30.94 32.56 -19.95
N PRO A 68 -30.92 33.90 -20.07
CA PRO A 68 -29.89 34.74 -19.46
C PRO A 68 -29.95 34.80 -17.93
N ASN A 69 -31.04 34.35 -17.29
CA ASN A 69 -31.28 34.52 -15.85
C ASN A 69 -31.03 33.26 -15.00
N VAL A 70 -30.28 32.28 -15.51
CA VAL A 70 -29.89 31.10 -14.74
C VAL A 70 -28.80 31.46 -13.73
N LYS A 71 -28.99 31.13 -12.44
CA LYS A 71 -27.95 31.27 -11.40
C LYS A 71 -26.69 30.47 -11.80
N GLY A 72 -25.59 31.17 -12.04
CA GLY A 72 -24.32 30.59 -12.52
C GLY A 72 -24.12 30.64 -14.03
N GLY A 73 -25.05 31.24 -14.78
CA GLY A 73 -24.98 31.39 -16.24
C GLY A 73 -25.22 30.09 -17.01
N VAL A 74 -25.61 30.20 -18.28
CA VAL A 74 -26.01 29.05 -19.12
C VAL A 74 -24.90 28.00 -19.29
N LEU A 75 -23.64 28.42 -19.19
CA LEU A 75 -22.47 27.54 -19.31
C LEU A 75 -22.25 26.63 -18.10
N SER A 76 -22.76 26.98 -16.91
CA SER A 76 -22.64 26.15 -15.70
C SER A 76 -23.37 24.81 -15.82
N HIS A 77 -24.42 24.73 -16.63
CA HIS A 77 -25.13 23.48 -16.91
C HIS A 77 -24.42 22.58 -17.93
N LEU A 78 -23.49 23.14 -18.72
CA LEU A 78 -22.78 22.44 -19.79
C LEU A 78 -21.44 21.86 -19.33
N SER A 79 -20.91 22.32 -18.19
CA SER A 79 -19.73 21.68 -17.61
C SER A 79 -20.09 20.27 -17.09
N PRO A 80 -19.33 19.22 -17.45
CA PRO A 80 -19.45 17.92 -16.81
C PRO A 80 -19.04 17.97 -15.33
N PHE A 81 -18.32 19.00 -14.91
CA PHE A 81 -17.88 19.21 -13.54
C PHE A 81 -18.99 19.86 -12.70
N LYS A 82 -19.98 19.06 -12.33
CA LYS A 82 -21.09 19.50 -11.47
C LYS A 82 -20.66 19.58 -10.00
N PRO A 83 -21.33 20.39 -9.17
CA PRO A 83 -21.18 20.31 -7.73
C PRO A 83 -21.40 18.87 -7.26
N LEU A 84 -20.63 18.44 -6.26
CA LEU A 84 -20.80 17.10 -5.69
C LEU A 84 -22.21 16.97 -5.12
N LYS A 85 -22.88 15.86 -5.43
CA LYS A 85 -24.23 15.56 -4.91
C LYS A 85 -24.21 15.34 -3.39
N GLU A 86 -23.10 14.80 -2.89
CA GLU A 86 -22.88 14.51 -1.48
C GLU A 86 -21.67 15.31 -0.98
N LYS A 87 -21.71 15.75 0.27
CA LYS A 87 -20.55 16.41 0.88
C LYS A 87 -19.39 15.42 0.97
N PRO A 88 -18.14 15.85 0.69
CA PRO A 88 -16.98 14.99 0.86
C PRO A 88 -16.92 14.46 2.29
N LYS A 89 -16.55 13.19 2.45
CA LYS A 89 -16.39 12.60 3.79
C LYS A 89 -15.28 13.35 4.52
N PRO A 90 -15.45 13.67 5.82
CA PRO A 90 -14.35 14.23 6.61
C PRO A 90 -13.22 13.20 6.66
N VAL A 91 -12.02 13.65 6.34
CA VAL A 91 -10.79 12.85 6.41
C VAL A 91 -9.94 13.47 7.50
N THR A 92 -9.45 12.63 8.41
CA THR A 92 -8.56 13.07 9.50
C THR A 92 -7.15 12.67 9.16
N LEU A 93 -6.22 13.63 9.17
CA LEU A 93 -4.80 13.34 8.99
C LEU A 93 -4.21 12.74 10.28
N GLU A 94 -3.16 11.92 10.16
CA GLU A 94 -2.63 11.20 11.32
C GLU A 94 -2.18 12.12 12.47
N PHE A 95 -1.60 13.27 12.14
CA PHE A 95 -1.15 14.25 13.13
C PHE A 95 -2.30 15.06 13.75
N GLU A 96 -3.52 14.96 13.21
CA GLU A 96 -4.73 15.62 13.75
C GLU A 96 -5.49 14.71 14.73
N LYS A 97 -5.11 13.43 14.86
CA LYS A 97 -5.75 12.49 15.80
C LYS A 97 -5.88 13.05 17.24
N PRO A 98 -4.85 13.71 17.82
CA PRO A 98 -5.00 14.32 19.15
C PRO A 98 -6.08 15.40 19.23
N LEU A 99 -6.32 16.14 18.15
CA LEU A 99 -7.39 17.14 18.09
C LEU A 99 -8.77 16.48 18.00
N VAL A 100 -8.88 15.38 17.25
CA VAL A 100 -10.13 14.61 17.17
C VAL A 100 -10.49 14.01 18.52
N ASP A 101 -9.51 13.55 19.30
CA ASP A 101 -9.76 13.02 20.65
C ASP A 101 -10.24 14.12 21.61
N LEU A 102 -9.70 15.34 21.50
CA LEU A 102 -10.22 16.51 22.23
C LEU A 102 -11.64 16.86 21.79
N GLN A 103 -11.92 16.83 20.49
CA GLN A 103 -13.26 17.09 19.96
C GLN A 103 -14.28 16.05 20.44
N LYS A 104 -13.90 14.76 20.47
CA LYS A 104 -14.74 13.69 21.05
C LYS A 104 -15.04 13.94 22.52
N LYS A 105 -14.03 14.31 23.32
CA LYS A 105 -14.22 14.67 24.73
C LYS A 105 -15.21 15.84 24.90
N ILE A 106 -15.13 16.86 24.05
CA ILE A 106 -16.09 17.98 24.07
C ILE A 106 -17.51 17.47 23.76
N ILE A 107 -17.66 16.59 22.76
CA ILE A 107 -18.95 16.00 22.40
C ILE A 107 -19.50 15.13 23.54
N ASP A 108 -18.67 14.30 24.16
CA ASP A 108 -19.07 13.42 25.25
C ASP A 108 -19.48 14.21 26.50
N VAL A 109 -18.74 15.27 26.85
CA VAL A 109 -19.11 16.17 27.95
C VAL A 109 -20.41 16.91 27.66
N ARG A 110 -20.61 17.41 26.43
CA ARG A 110 -21.88 18.00 26.01
C ARG A 110 -23.04 17.01 26.09
N LYS A 111 -22.80 15.76 25.71
CA LYS A 111 -23.79 14.68 25.79
C LYS A 111 -24.15 14.36 27.25
N MET A 112 -23.14 14.23 28.12
CA MET A 112 -23.33 14.04 29.55
C MET A 112 -24.09 15.20 30.21
N ALA A 113 -23.80 16.46 29.82
CA ALA A 113 -24.53 17.63 30.30
C ALA A 113 -26.04 17.53 29.97
N ASN A 114 -26.35 17.13 28.73
CA ASN A 114 -27.73 16.98 28.28
C ASN A 114 -28.45 15.79 28.96
N GLU A 115 -27.75 14.70 29.24
CA GLU A 115 -28.34 13.50 29.86
C GLU A 115 -28.54 13.63 31.38
N THR A 116 -27.60 14.28 32.07
CA THR A 116 -27.62 14.43 33.54
C THR A 116 -28.31 15.71 34.01
N GLY A 117 -28.49 16.69 33.14
CA GLY A 117 -29.01 18.01 33.49
C GLY A 117 -28.06 18.85 34.37
N LEU A 118 -26.81 18.40 34.53
CA LEU A 118 -25.77 19.12 35.26
C LEU A 118 -25.09 20.16 34.35
N ASP A 119 -24.75 21.31 34.93
CA ASP A 119 -24.05 22.39 34.21
C ASP A 119 -22.55 22.09 34.09
N PHE A 120 -22.11 21.84 32.86
CA PHE A 120 -20.70 21.67 32.51
C PHE A 120 -20.18 22.80 31.60
N SER A 121 -20.87 23.95 31.55
CA SER A 121 -20.55 25.05 30.64
C SER A 121 -19.10 25.52 30.76
N ASP A 122 -18.58 25.71 31.98
CA ASP A 122 -17.20 26.15 32.21
C ASP A 122 -16.17 25.11 31.73
N GLN A 123 -16.47 23.83 31.89
CA GLN A 123 -15.60 22.74 31.45
C GLN A 123 -15.58 22.63 29.93
N ILE A 124 -16.75 22.80 29.30
CA ILE A 124 -16.89 22.86 27.84
C ILE A 124 -16.11 24.04 27.27
N LEU A 125 -16.26 25.24 27.84
CA LEU A 125 -15.53 26.44 27.41
C LEU A 125 -14.01 26.27 27.57
N SER A 126 -13.55 25.70 28.69
CA SER A 126 -12.14 25.38 28.92
C SER A 126 -11.61 24.37 27.89
N LEU A 127 -12.36 23.31 27.59
CA LEU A 127 -11.97 22.32 26.58
C LEU A 127 -11.97 22.91 25.17
N GLU A 128 -12.94 23.76 24.83
CA GLU A 128 -12.99 24.48 23.56
C GLU A 128 -11.81 25.43 23.40
N SER A 129 -11.48 26.20 24.43
CA SER A 129 -10.30 27.06 24.42
C SER A 129 -9.01 26.25 24.24
N LYS A 130 -8.88 25.11 24.93
CA LYS A 130 -7.75 24.20 24.77
C LYS A 130 -7.68 23.62 23.36
N TYR A 131 -8.82 23.24 22.79
CA TYR A 131 -8.92 22.76 21.41
C TYR A 131 -8.47 23.83 20.41
N GLN A 132 -8.97 25.07 20.55
CA GLN A 132 -8.59 26.18 19.66
C GLN A 132 -7.12 26.57 19.80
N GLN A 133 -6.55 26.46 21.00
CA GLN A 133 -5.12 26.68 21.20
C GLN A 133 -4.29 25.56 20.56
N ALA A 134 -4.62 24.29 20.83
CA ALA A 134 -3.94 23.14 20.24
C ALA A 134 -4.04 23.13 18.71
N LEU A 135 -5.17 23.53 18.14
CA LEU A 135 -5.38 23.67 16.70
C LEU A 135 -4.42 24.71 16.12
N ARG A 136 -4.35 25.90 16.73
CA ARG A 136 -3.41 26.96 16.30
C ARG A 136 -1.96 26.51 16.43
N ASP A 137 -1.59 25.89 17.55
CA ASP A 137 -0.22 25.44 17.79
C ASP A 137 0.21 24.35 16.81
N LEU A 138 -0.69 23.44 16.43
CA LEU A 138 -0.43 22.38 15.47
C LEU A 138 -0.19 22.93 14.06
N TYR A 139 -1.09 23.79 13.56
CA TYR A 139 -0.99 24.30 12.19
C TYR A 139 0.10 25.37 12.02
N THR A 140 0.52 26.04 13.10
CA THR A 140 1.66 26.97 13.06
C THR A 140 3.00 26.24 12.97
N HIS A 141 3.13 25.06 13.59
CA HIS A 141 4.40 24.30 13.67
C HIS A 141 4.39 23.03 12.80
N LEU A 142 3.80 23.10 11.61
CA LEU A 142 3.77 21.98 10.68
C LEU A 142 5.16 21.64 10.13
N THR A 143 5.54 20.38 10.28
CA THR A 143 6.71 19.80 9.62
C THR A 143 6.50 19.72 8.10
N PRO A 144 7.60 19.67 7.29
CA PRO A 144 7.48 19.58 5.84
C PRO A 144 6.63 18.39 5.36
N ILE A 145 6.75 17.22 6.01
CA ILE A 145 5.95 16.04 5.64
C ILE A 145 4.47 16.19 6.01
N GLN A 146 4.15 16.89 7.11
CA GLN A 146 2.75 17.21 7.45
C GLN A 146 2.14 18.17 6.42
N ARG A 147 2.90 19.17 5.93
CA ARG A 147 2.46 20.02 4.81
C ARG A 147 2.24 19.21 3.52
N VAL A 148 3.11 18.24 3.21
CA VAL A 148 2.87 17.30 2.08
C VAL A 148 1.55 16.54 2.25
N ASN A 149 1.24 16.07 3.45
CA ASN A 149 -0.03 15.38 3.71
C ASN A 149 -1.25 16.31 3.54
N ILE A 150 -1.13 17.59 3.91
CA ILE A 150 -2.17 18.61 3.68
C ILE A 150 -2.30 18.93 2.18
N ALA A 151 -1.19 19.02 1.44
CA ALA A 151 -1.19 19.21 -0.01
C ALA A 151 -1.81 18.01 -0.76
N ARG A 152 -1.66 16.80 -0.21
CA ARG A 152 -2.26 15.55 -0.71
C ARG A 152 -3.66 15.27 -0.15
N HIS A 153 -4.23 16.20 0.61
CA HIS A 153 -5.51 15.96 1.28
C HIS A 153 -6.60 15.63 0.26
N PRO A 154 -7.41 14.55 0.44
CA PRO A 154 -8.40 14.13 -0.55
C PRO A 154 -9.46 15.19 -0.88
N ASN A 155 -9.78 16.04 0.10
CA ASN A 155 -10.74 17.14 -0.06
C ASN A 155 -10.07 18.47 -0.41
N ARG A 156 -8.77 18.48 -0.74
CA ARG A 156 -8.10 19.71 -1.17
C ARG A 156 -8.79 20.25 -2.43
N PRO A 157 -9.13 21.55 -2.49
CA PRO A 157 -9.84 22.10 -3.64
C PRO A 157 -9.02 21.94 -4.93
N THR A 158 -9.67 21.48 -5.99
CA THR A 158 -9.03 21.26 -7.28
C THR A 158 -9.03 22.53 -8.13
N PHE A 159 -8.32 22.52 -9.26
CA PHE A 159 -8.31 23.64 -10.21
C PHE A 159 -9.71 24.17 -10.55
N LEU A 160 -10.63 23.29 -10.98
CA LEU A 160 -11.99 23.70 -11.33
C LEU A 160 -12.79 24.23 -10.13
N ASP A 161 -12.54 23.73 -8.91
CA ASP A 161 -13.18 24.28 -7.71
C ASP A 161 -12.78 25.74 -7.51
N HIS A 162 -11.51 26.09 -7.71
CA HIS A 162 -11.06 27.48 -7.65
C HIS A 162 -11.61 28.32 -8.80
N ILE A 163 -11.53 27.84 -10.04
CA ILE A 163 -11.99 28.58 -11.22
C ILE A 163 -13.46 28.97 -11.12
N PHE A 164 -14.33 28.05 -10.70
CA PHE A 164 -15.75 28.37 -10.56
C PHE A 164 -16.06 29.31 -9.39
N ASN A 165 -15.16 29.43 -8.41
CA ASN A 165 -15.32 30.37 -7.30
C ASN A 165 -14.78 31.77 -7.60
N ILE A 166 -13.82 31.91 -8.53
CA ILE A 166 -13.17 33.20 -8.81
C ILE A 166 -13.63 33.86 -10.11
N THR A 167 -14.21 33.09 -11.04
CA THR A 167 -14.60 33.60 -12.36
C THR A 167 -16.10 33.84 -12.50
N GLU A 168 -16.51 34.89 -13.23
CA GLU A 168 -17.93 35.13 -13.52
C GLU A 168 -18.43 34.23 -14.66
N LYS A 169 -17.56 33.98 -15.64
CA LYS A 169 -17.80 33.12 -16.80
C LYS A 169 -16.53 32.35 -17.07
N PHE A 170 -16.67 31.04 -17.25
CA PHE A 170 -15.58 30.17 -17.67
C PHE A 170 -16.03 29.30 -18.85
N VAL A 171 -15.21 29.26 -19.90
CA VAL A 171 -15.41 28.43 -21.08
C VAL A 171 -14.23 27.47 -21.18
N GLU A 172 -14.48 26.19 -20.90
CA GLU A 172 -13.49 25.14 -21.07
C GLU A 172 -13.19 24.91 -22.56
N LEU A 173 -11.91 24.71 -22.85
CA LEU A 173 -11.37 24.49 -24.19
C LEU A 173 -10.61 23.15 -24.20
N HIS A 174 -10.83 22.36 -25.25
CA HIS A 174 -10.44 20.95 -25.30
C HIS A 174 -9.47 20.65 -26.44
N GLY A 175 -8.68 19.59 -26.26
CA GLY A 175 -7.87 18.92 -27.29
C GLY A 175 -6.53 19.58 -27.57
N ASP A 176 -5.55 18.78 -27.96
CA ASP A 176 -4.23 19.22 -28.43
C ASP A 176 -4.15 19.47 -29.94
N ARG A 177 -5.16 19.01 -30.71
CA ARG A 177 -5.17 18.95 -32.20
C ARG A 177 -4.27 17.87 -32.81
N GLU A 178 -3.70 16.99 -31.99
CA GLU A 178 -2.94 15.81 -32.39
C GLU A 178 -3.71 14.50 -32.13
N GLY A 179 -4.88 14.58 -31.49
CA GLY A 179 -5.84 13.48 -31.42
C GLY A 179 -6.27 13.10 -30.01
N TYR A 180 -5.85 13.84 -28.99
CA TYR A 180 -6.22 13.56 -27.60
C TYR A 180 -6.57 14.84 -26.82
N ASP A 181 -7.54 14.71 -25.93
CA ASP A 181 -7.87 15.73 -24.94
C ASP A 181 -7.53 15.17 -23.57
N ASP A 182 -6.38 15.56 -23.02
CA ASP A 182 -5.92 15.03 -21.75
C ASP A 182 -6.84 15.50 -20.61
N PRO A 183 -7.53 14.58 -19.92
CA PRO A 183 -8.40 14.95 -18.83
C PRO A 183 -7.61 15.50 -17.63
N ALA A 184 -6.33 15.17 -17.45
CA ALA A 184 -5.52 15.68 -16.36
C ALA A 184 -5.15 17.17 -16.49
N ILE A 185 -5.27 17.75 -17.69
CA ILE A 185 -5.05 19.18 -17.95
C ILE A 185 -6.34 19.83 -18.45
N VAL A 186 -6.87 20.75 -17.65
CA VAL A 186 -8.02 21.56 -18.04
C VAL A 186 -7.55 22.94 -18.44
N THR A 187 -8.11 23.45 -19.53
CA THR A 187 -7.78 24.77 -20.07
C THR A 187 -9.04 25.52 -20.43
N GLY A 188 -9.04 26.84 -20.34
CA GLY A 188 -10.22 27.63 -20.72
C GLY A 188 -10.03 29.12 -20.55
N ILE A 189 -10.97 29.89 -21.07
CA ILE A 189 -10.99 31.34 -20.93
C ILE A 189 -11.97 31.69 -19.83
N GLY A 190 -11.53 32.51 -18.88
CA GLY A 190 -12.38 33.01 -17.81
C GLY A 190 -12.24 34.51 -17.63
N THR A 191 -13.22 35.10 -16.94
CA THR A 191 -13.19 36.52 -16.55
C THR A 191 -13.12 36.63 -15.04
N ILE A 192 -12.28 37.53 -14.54
CA ILE A 192 -12.21 37.95 -13.13
C ILE A 192 -12.28 39.48 -13.12
N ASP A 193 -13.28 40.05 -12.44
CA ASP A 193 -13.46 41.50 -12.30
C ASP A 193 -13.41 42.25 -13.65
N GLY A 194 -14.01 41.64 -14.69
CA GLY A 194 -14.04 42.18 -16.05
C GLY A 194 -12.77 41.95 -16.89
N ARG A 195 -11.69 41.39 -16.32
CA ARG A 195 -10.44 41.06 -17.03
C ARG A 195 -10.44 39.62 -17.50
N ARG A 196 -10.06 39.40 -18.76
CA ARG A 196 -10.06 38.07 -19.41
C ARG A 196 -8.70 37.41 -19.26
N TYR A 197 -8.70 36.15 -18.87
CA TYR A 197 -7.50 35.34 -18.64
C TYR A 197 -7.62 34.00 -19.35
N MET A 198 -6.48 33.48 -19.82
CA MET A 198 -6.34 32.08 -20.17
C MET A 198 -5.94 31.29 -18.93
N PHE A 199 -6.80 30.39 -18.49
CA PHE A 199 -6.55 29.50 -17.37
C PHE A 199 -6.12 28.12 -17.84
N ILE A 200 -5.06 27.58 -17.23
CA ILE A 200 -4.52 26.26 -17.54
C ILE A 200 -4.18 25.59 -16.21
N GLY A 201 -4.67 24.38 -15.96
CA GLY A 201 -4.43 23.76 -14.66
C GLY A 201 -4.44 22.25 -14.69
N HIS A 202 -3.70 21.67 -13.75
CA HIS A 202 -3.83 20.27 -13.41
C HIS A 202 -5.17 20.04 -12.73
N GLN A 203 -5.93 19.06 -13.21
CA GLN A 203 -7.21 18.71 -12.63
C GLN A 203 -7.13 17.33 -12.01
N LYS A 204 -7.12 17.27 -10.67
CA LYS A 204 -7.39 16.05 -9.90
C LYS A 204 -8.89 15.76 -9.82
N GLY A 205 -9.27 14.57 -9.39
CA GLY A 205 -10.66 14.21 -9.14
C GLY A 205 -11.04 14.38 -7.68
N ARG A 206 -12.31 14.73 -7.41
CA ARG A 206 -12.84 14.88 -6.04
C ARG A 206 -13.23 13.56 -5.39
N ASN A 207 -13.28 12.49 -6.17
CA ASN A 207 -13.59 11.12 -5.73
C ASN A 207 -12.81 10.11 -6.57
N THR A 208 -12.82 8.84 -6.16
CA THR A 208 -12.04 7.77 -6.84
C THR A 208 -12.36 7.65 -8.32
N LYS A 209 -13.63 7.78 -8.72
CA LYS A 209 -14.04 7.68 -10.13
C LYS A 209 -13.50 8.85 -10.96
N GLU A 210 -13.65 10.07 -10.45
CA GLU A 210 -13.08 11.26 -11.09
C GLU A 210 -11.55 11.20 -11.13
N ASN A 211 -10.90 10.69 -10.07
CA ASN A 211 -9.45 10.55 -10.02
C ASN A 211 -8.93 9.60 -11.09
N ILE A 212 -9.57 8.44 -11.28
CA ILE A 212 -9.20 7.51 -12.36
C ILE A 212 -9.42 8.18 -13.73
N GLN A 213 -10.55 8.87 -13.93
CA GLN A 213 -10.83 9.55 -15.20
C GLN A 213 -9.81 10.66 -15.52
N ARG A 214 -9.38 11.39 -14.50
CA ARG A 214 -8.43 12.51 -14.59
C ARG A 214 -6.97 12.08 -14.42
N ASN A 215 -6.71 10.77 -14.44
CA ASN A 215 -5.39 10.19 -14.22
C ASN A 215 -4.67 10.74 -12.96
N PHE A 216 -5.42 10.99 -11.88
CA PHE A 216 -4.95 11.59 -10.64
C PHE A 216 -4.23 12.95 -10.82
N GLY A 217 -4.56 13.69 -11.88
CA GLY A 217 -3.89 14.94 -12.23
C GLY A 217 -2.46 14.73 -12.74
N MET A 218 -2.13 13.54 -13.26
CA MET A 218 -0.87 13.22 -13.93
C MET A 218 -1.05 13.32 -15.45
N PRO A 219 -0.56 14.39 -16.10
CA PRO A 219 -0.71 14.54 -17.53
C PRO A 219 0.23 13.63 -18.31
N THR A 220 -0.28 13.16 -19.43
CA THR A 220 0.45 12.46 -20.49
C THR A 220 1.18 13.50 -21.38
N PRO A 221 1.91 13.10 -22.45
CA PRO A 221 2.63 14.02 -23.35
C PRO A 221 1.74 15.04 -24.04
N HIS A 222 0.43 14.88 -23.90
CA HIS A 222 -0.59 15.84 -24.31
C HIS A 222 -0.61 17.13 -23.47
N TYR A 223 0.45 17.42 -22.68
CA TYR A 223 0.87 18.78 -22.30
C TYR A 223 0.89 19.76 -23.49
N ARG A 224 0.99 19.25 -24.72
CA ARG A 224 0.79 20.00 -25.97
C ARG A 224 -0.54 20.78 -26.01
N LYS A 225 -1.61 20.28 -25.35
CA LYS A 225 -2.86 21.04 -25.15
C LYS A 225 -2.62 22.33 -24.38
N ALA A 226 -1.84 22.28 -23.29
CA ALA A 226 -1.50 23.46 -22.51
C ALA A 226 -0.74 24.47 -23.37
N LEU A 227 0.30 24.03 -24.08
CA LEU A 227 1.08 24.91 -24.94
C LEU A 227 0.25 25.54 -26.05
N ARG A 228 -0.58 24.76 -26.75
CA ARG A 228 -1.49 25.28 -27.78
C ARG A 228 -2.34 26.44 -27.26
N LEU A 229 -2.80 26.35 -26.02
CA LEU A 229 -3.62 27.38 -25.39
C LEU A 229 -2.79 28.56 -24.88
N MET A 230 -1.54 28.33 -24.47
CA MET A 230 -0.60 29.42 -24.18
C MET A 230 -0.26 30.21 -25.43
N GLU A 231 -0.01 29.55 -26.56
CA GLU A 231 0.23 30.20 -27.86
C GLU A 231 -1.01 30.96 -28.35
N TYR A 232 -2.20 30.38 -28.14
CA TYR A 232 -3.45 31.08 -28.43
C TYR A 232 -3.62 32.33 -27.58
N ALA A 233 -3.30 32.25 -26.29
CA ALA A 233 -3.33 33.39 -25.38
C ALA A 233 -2.31 34.46 -25.79
N ASP A 234 -1.10 34.05 -26.17
CA ASP A 234 -0.05 34.94 -26.66
C ASP A 234 -0.48 35.69 -27.93
N HIS A 235 -1.02 34.97 -28.91
CA HIS A 235 -1.51 35.54 -30.17
C HIS A 235 -2.62 36.58 -29.96
N HIS A 236 -3.53 36.34 -29.02
CA HIS A 236 -4.68 37.21 -28.75
C HIS A 236 -4.46 38.22 -27.62
N GLY A 237 -3.28 38.22 -26.97
CA GLY A 237 -2.95 39.16 -25.90
C GLY A 237 -3.67 38.87 -24.57
N PHE A 238 -4.06 37.62 -24.30
CA PHE A 238 -4.64 37.25 -23.01
C PHE A 238 -3.53 36.93 -22.00
N PRO A 239 -3.53 37.54 -20.80
CA PRO A 239 -2.72 37.09 -19.68
C PRO A 239 -3.00 35.63 -19.31
N ILE A 240 -1.96 34.90 -18.91
CA ILE A 240 -2.05 33.46 -18.61
C ILE A 240 -1.93 33.23 -17.11
N VAL A 241 -2.84 32.44 -16.55
CA VAL A 241 -2.76 31.96 -15.16
C VAL A 241 -2.70 30.44 -15.16
N THR A 242 -1.65 29.86 -14.58
CA THR A 242 -1.50 28.41 -14.47
C THR A 242 -1.70 27.92 -13.04
N PHE A 243 -2.29 26.74 -12.90
CA PHE A 243 -2.55 26.09 -11.62
C PHE A 243 -1.84 24.73 -11.54
N ILE A 244 -0.95 24.60 -10.58
CA ILE A 244 -0.09 23.44 -10.41
C ILE A 244 -0.62 22.57 -9.26
N ASP A 245 -1.06 21.36 -9.61
CA ASP A 245 -1.50 20.34 -8.67
C ASP A 245 -1.33 18.94 -9.26
N THR A 246 -0.09 18.46 -9.31
CA THR A 246 0.26 17.16 -9.86
C THR A 246 1.32 16.46 -9.01
N PRO A 247 1.18 15.14 -8.77
CA PRO A 247 2.28 14.37 -8.19
C PRO A 247 3.44 14.18 -9.18
N GLY A 248 3.19 14.39 -10.49
CA GLY A 248 4.17 14.31 -11.55
C GLY A 248 3.56 14.03 -12.91
N ALA A 249 4.38 14.09 -13.95
CA ALA A 249 4.03 13.62 -15.28
C ALA A 249 3.74 12.11 -15.24
N TYR A 250 2.76 11.66 -16.03
CA TYR A 250 2.42 10.24 -16.08
C TYR A 250 3.58 9.44 -16.71
N ALA A 251 4.04 8.43 -15.98
CA ALA A 251 5.24 7.65 -16.32
C ALA A 251 4.86 6.23 -16.75
N ASP A 252 4.21 6.11 -17.91
CA ASP A 252 3.91 4.83 -18.55
C ASP A 252 4.64 4.68 -19.89
N LEU A 253 4.69 3.44 -20.40
CA LEU A 253 5.37 3.12 -21.65
C LEU A 253 4.86 3.98 -22.82
N LYS A 254 3.54 4.17 -22.90
CA LYS A 254 2.91 4.93 -23.99
C LYS A 254 3.26 6.42 -23.93
N SER A 255 3.36 7.01 -22.74
CA SER A 255 3.80 8.40 -22.58
C SER A 255 5.25 8.58 -23.04
N GLU A 256 6.13 7.61 -22.75
CA GLU A 256 7.51 7.65 -23.25
C GLU A 256 7.56 7.52 -24.79
N GLU A 257 6.81 6.59 -25.38
CA GLU A 257 6.70 6.42 -26.84
C GLU A 257 6.18 7.69 -27.54
N LEU A 258 5.24 8.40 -26.91
CA LEU A 258 4.66 9.65 -27.42
C LEU A 258 5.50 10.89 -27.10
N GLY A 259 6.63 10.74 -26.40
CA GLY A 259 7.59 11.81 -26.14
C GLY A 259 7.25 12.70 -24.93
N GLN A 260 7.02 12.11 -23.74
CA GLN A 260 6.77 12.88 -22.50
C GLN A 260 7.85 13.92 -22.22
N GLY A 261 9.13 13.53 -22.32
CA GLY A 261 10.26 14.45 -22.13
C GLY A 261 10.31 15.56 -23.19
N GLU A 262 9.96 15.24 -24.44
CA GLU A 262 9.89 16.23 -25.53
C GLU A 262 8.79 17.24 -25.28
N ALA A 263 7.57 16.80 -24.95
CA ALA A 263 6.44 17.67 -24.70
C ALA A 263 6.73 18.66 -23.55
N ILE A 264 7.32 18.17 -22.44
CA ILE A 264 7.72 19.02 -21.32
C ILE A 264 8.80 20.02 -21.78
N ALA A 265 9.86 19.56 -22.43
CA ALA A 265 10.95 20.43 -22.88
C ALA A 265 10.47 21.51 -23.86
N HIS A 266 9.58 21.14 -24.79
CA HIS A 266 8.99 22.05 -25.76
C HIS A 266 8.13 23.12 -25.08
N ASN A 267 7.27 22.72 -24.13
CA ASN A 267 6.53 23.68 -23.31
C ASN A 267 7.45 24.66 -22.59
N LEU A 268 8.48 24.17 -21.89
CA LEU A 268 9.42 25.03 -21.17
C LEU A 268 10.08 26.06 -22.09
N ARG A 269 10.59 25.61 -23.23
CA ARG A 269 11.23 26.47 -24.22
C ARG A 269 10.26 27.54 -24.73
N SER A 270 9.04 27.15 -25.10
CA SER A 270 8.05 28.07 -25.66
C SER A 270 7.53 29.07 -24.62
N MET A 271 7.38 28.65 -23.37
CA MET A 271 6.96 29.53 -22.28
C MET A 271 7.92 30.71 -22.06
N PHE A 272 9.22 30.56 -22.31
CA PHE A 272 10.16 31.70 -22.27
C PHE A 272 9.88 32.77 -23.34
N GLY A 273 9.25 32.41 -24.46
CA GLY A 273 8.96 33.30 -25.58
C GLY A 273 7.61 34.01 -25.52
N LEU A 274 6.74 33.70 -24.56
CA LEU A 274 5.40 34.29 -24.45
C LEU A 274 5.49 35.79 -24.11
N LYS A 275 4.86 36.62 -24.94
CA LYS A 275 4.83 38.09 -24.86
C LYS A 275 3.80 38.62 -23.87
N VAL A 276 2.88 37.77 -23.44
CA VAL A 276 1.87 38.05 -22.42
C VAL A 276 2.40 37.74 -21.00
N PRO A 277 1.87 38.39 -19.96
CA PRO A 277 2.23 38.08 -18.58
C PRO A 277 1.71 36.69 -18.17
N VAL A 278 2.55 35.93 -17.45
CA VAL A 278 2.23 34.59 -16.97
C VAL A 278 2.40 34.53 -15.45
N VAL A 279 1.39 34.04 -14.75
CA VAL A 279 1.42 33.78 -13.30
C VAL A 279 1.11 32.30 -13.05
N SER A 280 2.00 31.60 -12.36
CA SER A 280 1.82 30.21 -11.93
C SER A 280 1.47 30.15 -10.46
N ILE A 281 0.51 29.31 -10.08
CA ILE A 281 0.10 29.12 -8.68
C ILE A 281 0.14 27.64 -8.33
N VAL A 282 0.97 27.27 -7.37
CA VAL A 282 0.96 25.91 -6.80
C VAL A 282 -0.13 25.82 -5.75
N ILE A 283 -1.21 25.11 -6.08
CA ILE A 283 -2.37 24.97 -5.19
C ILE A 283 -2.34 23.67 -4.39
N GLY A 284 -1.56 22.67 -4.79
CA GLY A 284 -1.42 21.42 -4.05
C GLY A 284 0.00 20.91 -4.17
N GLU A 285 0.20 19.94 -5.05
CA GLU A 285 1.51 19.36 -5.29
C GLU A 285 2.15 19.86 -6.58
N GLY A 286 3.43 20.18 -6.52
CA GLY A 286 4.27 20.57 -7.65
C GLY A 286 5.30 19.49 -7.97
N GLY A 287 4.84 18.36 -8.49
CA GLY A 287 5.68 17.21 -8.80
C GLY A 287 6.56 17.39 -10.04
N SER A 288 7.84 17.65 -9.82
CA SER A 288 8.95 17.51 -10.77
C SER A 288 8.67 18.19 -12.13
N GLY A 289 9.18 17.61 -13.23
CA GLY A 289 9.02 18.13 -14.59
C GLY A 289 7.56 18.26 -15.04
N GLY A 290 6.63 17.49 -14.48
CA GLY A 290 5.21 17.62 -14.80
C GLY A 290 4.63 18.95 -14.32
N ALA A 291 4.94 19.33 -13.09
CA ALA A 291 4.60 20.65 -12.58
C ALA A 291 5.30 21.78 -13.34
N LEU A 292 6.59 21.58 -13.65
CA LEU A 292 7.40 22.59 -14.34
C LEU A 292 6.90 22.86 -15.77
N ALA A 293 6.28 21.87 -16.44
CA ALA A 293 5.78 21.97 -17.81
C ALA A 293 4.76 23.10 -18.05
N ILE A 294 4.12 23.59 -16.98
CA ILE A 294 3.26 24.79 -17.02
C ILE A 294 3.67 25.84 -15.98
N GLY A 295 4.88 25.71 -15.42
CA GLY A 295 5.39 26.50 -14.30
C GLY A 295 6.34 27.64 -14.69
N CYS A 296 6.76 27.73 -15.95
CA CYS A 296 7.70 28.77 -16.41
C CYS A 296 7.01 30.14 -16.57
N ALA A 297 6.88 30.87 -15.46
CA ALA A 297 6.08 32.09 -15.36
C ALA A 297 6.88 33.31 -14.88
N ASN A 298 6.33 34.51 -15.13
CA ASN A 298 6.86 35.76 -14.57
C ASN A 298 6.80 35.71 -13.04
N LYS A 299 5.67 35.28 -12.47
CA LYS A 299 5.51 35.04 -11.03
C LYS A 299 5.08 33.61 -10.75
N LEU A 300 5.65 33.01 -9.70
CA LEU A 300 5.32 31.70 -9.14
C LEU A 300 4.87 31.92 -7.69
N LEU A 301 3.58 31.75 -7.46
CA LEU A 301 2.97 31.83 -6.14
C LEU A 301 2.69 30.43 -5.62
N MET A 302 2.65 30.27 -4.31
CA MET A 302 2.33 28.99 -3.68
C MET A 302 1.30 29.20 -2.58
N LEU A 303 0.30 28.33 -2.48
CA LEU A 303 -0.50 28.28 -1.27
C LEU A 303 0.40 27.86 -0.08
N GLU A 304 0.06 28.31 1.12
CA GLU A 304 0.88 28.13 2.32
C GLU A 304 1.28 26.67 2.60
N ASN A 305 0.37 25.72 2.38
CA ASN A 305 0.62 24.29 2.58
C ASN A 305 0.94 23.57 1.27
N ALA A 306 1.04 24.26 0.14
CA ALA A 306 1.48 23.67 -1.12
C ALA A 306 2.99 23.33 -1.07
N VAL A 307 3.37 22.38 -1.91
CA VAL A 307 4.72 21.81 -1.95
C VAL A 307 5.20 21.68 -3.38
N PHE A 308 6.47 21.97 -3.64
CA PHE A 308 7.07 21.90 -5.00
C PHE A 308 8.38 21.11 -4.92
N TYR A 309 8.44 19.95 -5.58
CA TYR A 309 9.45 18.94 -5.25
C TYR A 309 9.72 17.90 -6.34
N VAL A 310 10.72 17.05 -6.07
CA VAL A 310 10.76 15.65 -6.52
C VAL A 310 10.22 14.76 -5.39
N ALA A 311 9.38 13.77 -5.71
CA ALA A 311 8.64 12.98 -4.72
C ALA A 311 9.53 12.53 -3.54
N PRO A 312 9.23 12.94 -2.29
CA PRO A 312 10.06 12.61 -1.14
C PRO A 312 10.28 11.11 -0.99
N GLU A 313 9.27 10.31 -1.34
CA GLU A 313 9.33 8.84 -1.33
C GLU A 313 10.35 8.30 -2.34
N ALA A 314 10.36 8.85 -3.56
CA ALA A 314 11.31 8.46 -4.60
C ALA A 314 12.74 8.87 -4.24
N CYS A 315 12.91 10.10 -3.73
CA CYS A 315 14.19 10.58 -3.22
C CYS A 315 14.69 9.70 -2.07
N ALA A 316 13.81 9.33 -1.14
CA ALA A 316 14.10 8.46 -0.02
C ALA A 316 14.53 7.05 -0.46
N ALA A 317 13.83 6.47 -1.44
CA ALA A 317 14.17 5.17 -2.00
C ALA A 317 15.55 5.17 -2.69
N ILE A 318 15.96 6.27 -3.32
CA ILE A 318 17.26 6.35 -4.01
C ILE A 318 18.40 6.62 -3.02
N LEU A 319 18.27 7.65 -2.19
CA LEU A 319 19.37 8.11 -1.32
C LEU A 319 19.53 7.26 -0.05
N TRP A 320 18.41 6.80 0.53
CA TRP A 320 18.40 6.03 1.77
C TRP A 320 17.98 4.57 1.59
N LYS A 321 17.72 4.12 0.35
CA LYS A 321 17.27 2.75 0.05
C LYS A 321 16.01 2.33 0.82
N SER A 322 15.21 3.31 1.26
CA SER A 322 14.04 3.08 2.09
C SER A 322 13.04 4.22 1.93
N ALA A 323 11.83 3.90 1.47
CA ALA A 323 10.73 4.87 1.36
C ALA A 323 10.30 5.43 2.73
N LYS A 324 10.55 4.69 3.83
CA LYS A 324 10.26 5.17 5.19
C LYS A 324 11.07 6.42 5.58
N ALA A 325 12.15 6.73 4.86
CA ALA A 325 12.93 7.94 5.06
C ALA A 325 12.34 9.18 4.36
N ALA A 326 11.11 9.11 3.82
CA ALA A 326 10.42 10.24 3.18
C ALA A 326 10.34 11.52 4.05
N PRO A 327 10.06 11.46 5.37
CA PRO A 327 10.09 12.67 6.21
C PRO A 327 11.44 13.38 6.21
N LYS A 328 12.53 12.59 6.27
CA LYS A 328 13.91 13.10 6.23
C LYS A 328 14.25 13.68 4.86
N ALA A 329 13.79 13.05 3.79
CA ALA A 329 13.97 13.56 2.43
C ALA A 329 13.23 14.90 2.23
N ALA A 330 11.98 15.00 2.67
CA ALA A 330 11.17 16.21 2.57
C ALA A 330 11.83 17.42 3.28
N GLU A 331 12.39 17.20 4.47
CA GLU A 331 13.12 18.23 5.20
C GLU A 331 14.39 18.69 4.47
N LYS A 332 15.19 17.74 3.96
CA LYS A 332 16.45 18.06 3.27
C LYS A 332 16.24 18.71 1.90
N LEU A 333 15.14 18.40 1.22
CA LEU A 333 14.79 18.97 -0.08
C LEU A 333 14.21 20.38 0.02
N LYS A 334 13.80 20.85 1.21
CA LYS A 334 13.27 22.21 1.43
C LYS A 334 12.08 22.55 0.52
N ILE A 335 11.10 21.65 0.49
CA ILE A 335 10.00 21.62 -0.49
C ILE A 335 8.82 22.56 -0.20
N THR A 336 8.83 23.26 0.93
CA THR A 336 7.68 24.05 1.42
C THR A 336 7.67 25.45 0.82
N ALA A 337 6.48 26.08 0.73
CA ALA A 337 6.32 27.43 0.21
C ALA A 337 7.26 28.45 0.87
N SER A 338 7.37 28.42 2.21
CA SER A 338 8.25 29.31 2.98
C SER A 338 9.73 29.15 2.63
N GLU A 339 10.19 27.90 2.49
CA GLU A 339 11.58 27.61 2.13
C GLU A 339 11.88 28.03 0.68
N LEU A 340 10.94 27.79 -0.25
CA LEU A 340 11.12 28.15 -1.66
C LEU A 340 11.06 29.65 -1.91
N CYS A 341 10.28 30.40 -1.12
CA CYS A 341 10.35 31.87 -1.11
C CYS A 341 11.70 32.36 -0.55
N ARG A 342 12.19 31.75 0.54
CA ARG A 342 13.51 32.08 1.09
C ARG A 342 14.66 31.80 0.12
N LEU A 343 14.50 30.81 -0.75
CA LEU A 343 15.45 30.47 -1.82
C LEU A 343 15.24 31.30 -3.10
N GLU A 344 14.32 32.27 -3.10
CA GLU A 344 13.97 33.11 -4.26
C GLU A 344 13.52 32.31 -5.50
N ILE A 345 12.96 31.11 -5.28
CA ILE A 345 12.38 30.27 -6.35
C ILE A 345 10.91 30.64 -6.57
N ALA A 346 10.17 30.84 -5.47
CA ALA A 346 8.80 31.34 -5.47
C ALA A 346 8.77 32.81 -5.05
N ASP A 347 7.84 33.59 -5.61
CA ASP A 347 7.76 35.04 -5.41
C ASP A 347 6.79 35.44 -4.28
N GLY A 348 5.96 34.51 -3.80
CA GLY A 348 4.97 34.82 -2.78
C GLY A 348 4.20 33.62 -2.27
N ILE A 349 3.66 33.78 -1.06
CA ILE A 349 2.83 32.80 -0.37
C ILE A 349 1.42 33.34 -0.28
N ILE A 350 0.45 32.55 -0.72
CA ILE A 350 -0.98 32.83 -0.57
C ILE A 350 -1.44 32.12 0.71
N PRO A 351 -2.01 32.84 1.69
CA PRO A 351 -2.38 32.26 2.97
C PRO A 351 -3.52 31.23 2.80
N GLU A 352 -3.53 30.21 3.66
CA GLU A 352 -4.61 29.24 3.77
C GLU A 352 -5.40 29.49 5.08
N PRO A 353 -6.68 29.10 5.15
CA PRO A 353 -7.42 29.17 6.40
C PRO A 353 -6.85 28.17 7.41
N LEU A 354 -7.12 28.38 8.70
CA LEU A 354 -6.72 27.43 9.73
C LEU A 354 -7.32 26.05 9.44
N GLY A 355 -6.50 25.01 9.35
CA GLY A 355 -6.92 23.70 8.82
C GLY A 355 -6.38 23.39 7.41
N GLY A 356 -6.00 24.41 6.65
CA GLY A 356 -5.61 24.31 5.25
C GLY A 356 -6.77 24.56 4.28
N ALA A 357 -6.47 24.65 2.98
CA ALA A 357 -7.37 25.11 1.92
C ALA A 357 -8.73 24.38 1.83
N HIS A 358 -8.81 23.14 2.32
CA HIS A 358 -10.03 22.35 2.32
C HIS A 358 -11.01 22.72 3.45
N ALA A 359 -10.54 23.43 4.49
CA ALA A 359 -11.39 23.91 5.58
C ALA A 359 -12.33 25.04 5.12
N ASP A 360 -11.82 25.96 4.28
CA ASP A 360 -12.62 26.99 3.61
C ASP A 360 -12.11 27.22 2.18
N SER A 361 -12.67 26.46 1.24
CA SER A 361 -12.30 26.51 -0.17
C SER A 361 -12.74 27.81 -0.85
N ALA A 362 -13.86 28.40 -0.41
CA ALA A 362 -14.36 29.65 -0.95
C ALA A 362 -13.43 30.80 -0.57
N TRP A 363 -13.06 30.90 0.71
CA TRP A 363 -12.11 31.90 1.18
C TRP A 363 -10.74 31.75 0.51
N THR A 364 -10.22 30.52 0.41
CA THR A 364 -8.94 30.25 -0.27
C THR A 364 -8.97 30.71 -1.73
N SER A 365 -10.09 30.44 -2.42
CA SER A 365 -10.29 30.90 -3.80
C SER A 365 -10.27 32.43 -3.90
N GLN A 366 -10.87 33.15 -2.96
CA GLN A 366 -10.79 34.62 -2.95
C GLN A 366 -9.38 35.13 -2.70
N GLN A 367 -8.58 34.48 -1.84
CA GLN A 367 -7.16 34.85 -1.66
C GLN A 367 -6.36 34.64 -2.96
N ILE A 368 -6.62 33.55 -3.67
CA ILE A 368 -6.04 33.31 -5.00
C ILE A 368 -6.44 34.42 -5.99
N LYS A 369 -7.72 34.81 -6.01
CA LYS A 369 -8.22 35.90 -6.86
C LYS A 369 -7.48 37.21 -6.60
N ILE A 370 -7.32 37.59 -5.32
CA ILE A 370 -6.57 38.79 -4.91
C ILE A 370 -5.13 38.71 -5.43
N ALA A 371 -4.45 37.60 -5.17
CA ALA A 371 -3.05 37.42 -5.57
C ALA A 371 -2.85 37.44 -7.10
N ILE A 372 -3.81 36.91 -7.86
CA ILE A 372 -3.82 37.01 -9.34
C ILE A 372 -3.93 38.48 -9.75
N ASN A 373 -4.90 39.22 -9.23
CA ASN A 373 -5.13 40.61 -9.61
C ASN A 373 -3.92 41.49 -9.27
N GLU A 374 -3.35 41.36 -8.07
CA GLU A 374 -2.15 42.09 -7.65
C GLU A 374 -0.95 41.78 -8.56
N SER A 375 -0.72 40.50 -8.84
CA SER A 375 0.37 40.08 -9.73
C SER A 375 0.18 40.60 -11.15
N MET A 376 -1.06 40.58 -11.65
CA MET A 376 -1.38 41.06 -13.00
C MET A 376 -1.32 42.58 -13.09
N ASP A 377 -1.70 43.32 -12.04
CA ASP A 377 -1.56 44.77 -11.97
C ASP A 377 -0.10 45.23 -12.00
N GLU A 378 0.81 44.45 -11.41
CA GLU A 378 2.24 44.70 -11.50
C GLU A 378 2.79 44.39 -12.88
N LEU A 379 2.50 43.19 -13.40
CA LEU A 379 3.07 42.73 -14.67
C LEU A 379 2.51 43.49 -15.88
N SER A 380 1.26 43.95 -15.81
CA SER A 380 0.62 44.70 -16.92
C SER A 380 1.19 46.11 -17.10
N LYS A 381 2.02 46.60 -16.17
CA LYS A 381 2.76 47.87 -16.31
C LYS A 381 4.04 47.71 -17.14
N MET A 382 4.50 46.48 -17.34
CA MET A 382 5.70 46.18 -18.12
C MET A 382 5.33 46.06 -19.60
N ASN A 383 6.22 46.54 -20.49
CA ASN A 383 6.08 46.24 -21.91
C ASN A 383 6.53 44.80 -22.21
N THR A 384 6.35 44.34 -23.45
CA THR A 384 6.70 42.97 -23.85
C THR A 384 8.18 42.63 -23.65
N GLU A 385 9.10 43.55 -23.95
CA GLU A 385 10.54 43.31 -23.78
C GLU A 385 10.90 43.15 -22.30
N ASP A 386 10.33 44.00 -21.45
CA ASP A 386 10.50 43.95 -20.00
C ASP A 386 9.89 42.67 -19.42
N LEU A 387 8.73 42.21 -19.91
CA LEU A 387 8.12 40.94 -19.49
C LEU A 387 8.99 39.73 -19.82
N LEU A 388 9.53 39.68 -21.03
CA LEU A 388 10.43 38.60 -21.47
C LEU A 388 11.72 38.61 -20.66
N LYS A 389 12.33 39.79 -20.48
CA LYS A 389 13.53 39.96 -19.67
C LYS A 389 13.29 39.59 -18.21
N HIS A 390 12.19 40.03 -17.62
CA HIS A 390 11.80 39.69 -16.25
C HIS A 390 11.72 38.16 -16.06
N ARG A 391 11.06 37.46 -16.99
CA ARG A 391 10.95 35.99 -16.95
C ARG A 391 12.32 35.34 -17.11
N HIS A 392 13.12 35.77 -18.10
CA HIS A 392 14.46 35.25 -18.32
C HIS A 392 15.35 35.43 -17.08
N ASP A 393 15.43 36.64 -16.53
CA ASP A 393 16.31 36.99 -15.43
C ASP A 393 15.93 36.25 -14.15
N LYS A 394 14.62 36.06 -13.90
CA LYS A 394 14.13 35.22 -12.80
C LYS A 394 14.75 33.82 -12.84
N PHE A 395 14.59 33.11 -13.96
CA PHE A 395 15.11 31.74 -14.09
C PHE A 395 16.63 31.70 -14.16
N ARG A 396 17.28 32.71 -14.76
CA ARG A 396 18.74 32.76 -14.92
C ARG A 396 19.49 32.89 -13.61
N LYS A 397 18.86 33.51 -12.59
CA LYS A 397 19.39 33.67 -11.23
C LYS A 397 19.28 32.40 -10.37
N ILE A 398 18.42 31.46 -10.73
CA ILE A 398 18.20 30.25 -9.94
C ILE A 398 19.45 29.35 -10.01
N GLY A 399 20.04 29.08 -8.83
CA GLY A 399 21.14 28.15 -8.65
C GLY A 399 22.33 28.78 -7.92
N GLY A 400 22.87 28.08 -6.92
CA GLY A 400 24.08 28.48 -6.21
C GLY A 400 25.27 27.64 -6.66
N PHE A 401 26.37 28.29 -7.04
CA PHE A 401 27.64 27.64 -7.35
C PHE A 401 28.81 28.49 -6.82
N GLN A 402 29.95 27.86 -6.58
CA GLN A 402 31.17 28.52 -6.11
C GLN A 402 32.17 28.63 -7.26
N GLU A 403 32.56 29.85 -7.61
CA GLU A 403 33.58 30.10 -8.63
C GLU A 403 35.01 29.88 -8.10
N GLY A 404 35.95 29.61 -8.99
CA GLY A 404 37.38 29.56 -8.66
C GLY A 404 37.85 28.30 -7.90
N ILE A 405 36.98 27.31 -7.67
CA ILE A 405 37.42 25.99 -7.18
C ILE A 405 38.13 25.28 -8.34
N PRO A 406 39.41 24.88 -8.21
CA PRO A 406 40.07 24.05 -9.21
C PRO A 406 39.36 22.70 -9.29
N ILE A 407 38.59 22.48 -10.34
CA ILE A 407 38.03 21.16 -10.66
C ILE A 407 39.08 20.45 -11.50
N ASP A 408 39.60 19.32 -11.03
CA ASP A 408 40.47 18.47 -11.84
C ASP A 408 39.70 18.08 -13.12
N PRO A 409 40.18 18.48 -14.33
CA PRO A 409 39.52 18.16 -15.58
C PRO A 409 39.39 16.65 -15.82
N LYS A 410 40.15 15.83 -15.09
CA LYS A 410 40.04 14.38 -15.06
C LYS A 410 39.45 13.90 -13.75
N ARG A 411 38.17 14.18 -13.50
CA ARG A 411 37.39 13.26 -12.65
C ARG A 411 37.37 11.90 -13.34
N LYS A 412 38.26 10.99 -12.93
CA LYS A 412 38.16 9.57 -13.23
C LYS A 412 36.90 9.03 -12.55
N PHE A 413 35.75 9.25 -13.17
CA PHE A 413 34.61 8.39 -12.90
C PHE A 413 35.00 7.01 -13.43
N SER A 414 35.19 6.07 -12.51
CA SER A 414 35.12 4.66 -12.88
C SER A 414 33.71 4.41 -13.39
N MET A 415 33.52 4.58 -14.70
CA MET A 415 32.35 4.11 -15.45
C MET A 415 32.39 2.59 -15.67
N LYS A 416 33.30 1.87 -15.01
CA LYS A 416 32.99 0.47 -14.74
C LYS A 416 31.62 0.48 -14.07
N LYS A 417 30.69 -0.33 -14.58
CA LYS A 417 29.55 -0.74 -13.76
C LYS A 417 30.15 -0.98 -12.38
N LYS A 418 29.58 -0.38 -11.34
CA LYS A 418 29.73 -1.04 -10.04
C LYS A 418 29.09 -2.39 -10.32
N ASP A 419 29.92 -3.36 -10.70
CA ASP A 419 29.62 -4.75 -10.47
C ASP A 419 29.17 -4.70 -9.03
N ILE A 420 27.87 -4.93 -8.84
CA ILE A 420 27.29 -5.28 -7.54
C ILE A 420 28.40 -6.10 -6.91
N PRO A 421 29.03 -5.65 -5.81
CA PRO A 421 30.25 -6.29 -5.32
C PRO A 421 29.93 -7.75 -5.36
N ILE A 422 30.58 -8.49 -6.29
CA ILE A 422 30.31 -9.91 -6.43
C ILE A 422 30.56 -10.36 -5.01
N PRO A 423 29.52 -10.83 -4.29
CA PRO A 423 29.70 -11.19 -2.90
C PRO A 423 30.93 -12.07 -2.95
N LYS A 424 32.00 -11.67 -2.25
CA LYS A 424 33.20 -12.52 -2.13
C LYS A 424 32.63 -13.90 -1.93
N LYS A 425 32.86 -14.81 -2.89
CA LYS A 425 32.25 -16.13 -2.90
C LYS A 425 32.66 -16.72 -1.55
N ILE A 426 31.74 -16.69 -0.59
CA ILE A 426 32.06 -17.14 0.76
C ILE A 426 32.31 -18.62 0.55
N SER A 427 33.45 -19.11 1.01
CA SER A 427 33.74 -20.52 0.82
C SER A 427 32.62 -21.32 1.51
N ASP A 428 32.17 -22.42 0.89
CA ASP A 428 31.10 -23.24 1.46
C ASP A 428 31.42 -23.64 2.93
N ALA A 429 32.73 -23.78 3.25
CA ALA A 429 33.25 -24.00 4.60
C ALA A 429 33.04 -22.83 5.58
N GLU A 430 33.21 -21.58 5.15
CA GLU A 430 32.98 -20.39 6.00
C GLU A 430 31.48 -20.22 6.33
N LEU A 431 30.59 -20.56 5.39
CA LEU A 431 29.14 -20.55 5.62
C LEU A 431 28.69 -21.63 6.59
N GLU A 432 29.25 -22.84 6.49
CA GLU A 432 28.98 -23.93 7.43
C GLU A 432 29.42 -23.58 8.84
N VAL A 433 30.61 -23.00 9.01
CA VAL A 433 31.13 -22.56 10.32
C VAL A 433 30.23 -21.49 10.96
N GLU A 434 29.79 -20.50 10.19
CA GLU A 434 28.96 -19.42 10.73
C GLU A 434 27.54 -19.88 11.09
N VAL A 435 26.99 -20.84 10.34
CA VAL A 435 25.70 -21.49 10.66
C VAL A 435 25.79 -22.30 11.95
N GLN A 436 26.87 -23.06 12.14
CA GLN A 436 27.09 -23.80 13.39
C GLN A 436 27.29 -22.87 14.59
N LYS A 437 28.00 -21.75 14.40
CA LYS A 437 28.19 -20.74 15.44
C LYS A 437 26.87 -20.10 15.88
N LEU A 438 26.00 -19.73 14.95
CA LEU A 438 24.66 -19.21 15.27
C LEU A 438 23.78 -20.25 15.96
N LYS A 439 23.87 -21.52 15.55
CA LYS A 439 23.17 -22.62 16.22
C LYS A 439 23.60 -22.75 17.68
N GLN A 440 24.90 -22.64 17.94
CA GLN A 440 25.45 -22.68 19.30
C GLN A 440 24.98 -21.48 20.14
N GLN A 441 25.00 -20.26 19.57
CA GLN A 441 24.51 -19.05 20.25
C GLN A 441 23.01 -19.13 20.61
N ILE A 442 22.18 -19.67 19.72
CA ILE A 442 20.74 -19.84 19.98
C ILE A 442 20.48 -20.92 21.05
N LEU A 443 21.30 -21.97 21.09
CA LEU A 443 21.21 -23.02 22.11
C LEU A 443 21.64 -22.48 23.49
N GLU A 444 22.67 -21.64 23.55
CA GLU A 444 23.11 -20.96 24.77
C GLU A 444 22.08 -19.94 25.28
N ALA A 445 21.37 -19.25 24.38
CA ALA A 445 20.27 -18.36 24.72
C ALA A 445 19.04 -19.08 25.30
N LYS A 446 18.90 -20.41 25.15
CA LYS A 446 17.84 -21.17 25.85
C LYS A 446 18.08 -21.29 27.36
N GLY A 447 19.31 -21.10 27.84
CA GLY A 447 19.68 -21.23 29.26
C GLY A 447 19.72 -19.92 30.05
N SER A 448 19.68 -18.76 29.39
CA SER A 448 19.77 -17.44 30.02
C SER A 448 18.71 -16.48 29.48
N SER A 449 18.25 -15.52 30.28
CA SER A 449 17.18 -14.57 29.91
C SER A 449 17.62 -13.49 28.90
N ALA A 450 18.63 -13.76 28.07
CA ALA A 450 19.18 -12.79 27.12
C ALA A 450 18.39 -12.80 25.79
N GLU A 451 18.25 -11.61 25.19
CA GLU A 451 17.57 -11.42 23.90
C GLU A 451 18.31 -12.18 22.77
N PRO A 452 17.62 -13.00 21.95
CA PRO A 452 18.28 -13.76 20.90
C PRO A 452 18.72 -12.85 19.73
N PRO A 453 19.85 -13.16 19.05
CA PRO A 453 20.37 -12.40 17.92
C PRO A 453 19.50 -12.62 16.65
N THR A 454 18.33 -11.99 16.63
CA THR A 454 17.33 -12.12 15.56
C THR A 454 17.76 -11.45 14.25
N LEU A 455 18.55 -10.37 14.33
CA LEU A 455 19.04 -9.63 13.16
C LEU A 455 20.07 -10.42 12.34
N ASP A 456 20.95 -11.19 12.99
CA ASP A 456 21.99 -11.98 12.31
C ASP A 456 21.41 -13.22 11.60
N LEU A 457 20.35 -13.82 12.16
CA LEU A 457 19.68 -14.98 11.57
C LEU A 457 18.96 -14.64 10.26
N ASP A 458 18.24 -13.52 10.21
CA ASP A 458 17.51 -13.09 9.02
C ASP A 458 18.44 -12.73 7.85
N ASP A 459 19.58 -12.11 8.15
CA ASP A 459 20.57 -11.77 7.14
C ASP A 459 21.31 -13.00 6.61
N MET A 460 21.51 -14.02 7.45
CA MET A 460 22.03 -15.31 7.00
C MET A 460 21.05 -16.09 6.12
N ILE A 461 19.76 -16.14 6.49
CA ILE A 461 18.71 -16.76 5.67
C ILE A 461 18.65 -16.09 4.29
N LYS A 462 18.75 -14.75 4.23
CA LYS A 462 18.80 -14.03 2.95
C LYS A 462 20.05 -14.36 2.13
N LYS A 463 21.22 -14.48 2.76
CA LYS A 463 22.47 -14.87 2.07
C LYS A 463 22.35 -16.28 1.50
N LEU A 464 21.94 -17.25 2.31
CA LEU A 464 21.83 -18.65 1.92
C LEU A 464 20.75 -18.86 0.83
N LYS A 465 19.64 -18.11 0.88
CA LYS A 465 18.62 -18.10 -0.17
C LYS A 465 19.19 -17.67 -1.53
N LYS A 466 20.01 -16.61 -1.56
CA LYS A 466 20.67 -16.15 -2.80
C LYS A 466 21.62 -17.21 -3.37
N GLU A 467 22.30 -17.96 -2.51
CA GLU A 467 23.18 -19.04 -2.98
C GLU A 467 22.41 -20.25 -3.48
N VAL A 468 21.32 -20.63 -2.82
CA VAL A 468 20.41 -21.68 -3.29
C VAL A 468 19.84 -21.30 -4.66
N ASP A 469 19.39 -20.06 -4.85
CA ASP A 469 18.88 -19.57 -6.15
C ASP A 469 19.97 -19.59 -7.24
N HIS A 470 21.23 -19.32 -6.88
CA HIS A 470 22.37 -19.43 -7.79
C HIS A 470 22.64 -20.87 -8.20
N GLU A 471 22.66 -21.81 -7.25
CA GLU A 471 22.84 -23.24 -7.53
C GLU A 471 21.69 -23.81 -8.37
N TYR A 472 20.45 -23.39 -8.10
CA TYR A 472 19.32 -23.73 -8.96
C TYR A 472 19.51 -23.23 -10.40
N SER A 473 20.02 -22.01 -10.56
CA SER A 473 20.28 -21.43 -11.88
C SER A 473 21.37 -22.20 -12.64
N GLU A 474 22.43 -22.64 -11.96
CA GLU A 474 23.48 -23.46 -12.55
C GLU A 474 22.98 -24.87 -12.90
N ALA A 475 22.11 -25.47 -12.07
CA ALA A 475 21.47 -26.75 -12.38
C ALA A 475 20.60 -26.64 -13.65
N VAL A 476 19.77 -25.60 -13.75
CA VAL A 476 18.93 -25.32 -14.93
C VAL A 476 19.77 -25.14 -16.20
N LYS A 477 20.94 -24.48 -16.11
CA LYS A 477 21.87 -24.32 -17.23
C LYS A 477 22.50 -25.64 -17.64
N ALA A 478 22.96 -26.44 -16.67
CA ALA A 478 23.55 -27.76 -16.92
C ALA A 478 22.55 -28.73 -17.59
N MET A 479 21.25 -28.56 -17.29
CA MET A 479 20.16 -29.33 -17.88
C MET A 479 19.71 -28.81 -19.26
N GLY A 480 20.26 -27.71 -19.76
CA GLY A 480 19.87 -27.10 -21.04
C GLY A 480 18.45 -26.52 -21.06
N LEU A 481 17.85 -26.27 -19.89
CA LEU A 481 16.47 -25.76 -19.76
C LEU A 481 16.40 -24.22 -19.75
N ALA A 482 17.54 -23.53 -19.65
CA ALA A 482 17.62 -22.07 -19.52
C ALA A 482 16.92 -21.31 -20.65
N ASP A 483 17.13 -21.73 -21.91
CA ASP A 483 16.53 -21.08 -23.08
C ASP A 483 15.01 -21.34 -23.18
N ARG A 484 14.56 -22.52 -22.74
CA ARG A 484 13.14 -22.89 -22.72
C ARG A 484 12.39 -22.10 -21.65
N LEU A 485 12.98 -21.94 -20.47
CA LEU A 485 12.43 -21.12 -19.39
C LEU A 485 12.37 -19.64 -19.78
N SER A 486 13.38 -19.14 -20.50
CA SER A 486 13.41 -17.76 -20.99
C SER A 486 12.29 -17.50 -22.01
N LYS A 487 12.11 -18.42 -22.98
CA LYS A 487 10.99 -18.36 -23.94
C LYS A 487 9.63 -18.46 -23.26
N LEU A 488 9.48 -19.34 -22.27
CA LEU A 488 8.25 -19.48 -21.50
C LEU A 488 7.94 -18.21 -20.70
N LYS A 489 8.96 -17.54 -20.13
CA LYS A 489 8.81 -16.25 -19.43
C LYS A 489 8.36 -15.14 -20.36
N GLU A 490 8.87 -15.10 -21.59
CA GLU A 490 8.39 -14.18 -22.64
C GLU A 490 6.94 -14.48 -23.08
N GLU A 491 6.56 -15.75 -23.18
CA GLU A 491 5.18 -16.16 -23.50
C GLU A 491 4.21 -15.78 -22.37
N VAL A 492 4.57 -16.01 -21.11
CA VAL A 492 3.78 -15.64 -19.92
C VAL A 492 3.63 -14.12 -19.79
N THR A 493 4.69 -13.35 -20.08
CA THR A 493 4.64 -11.88 -20.02
C THR A 493 3.81 -11.26 -21.15
N LYS A 494 3.75 -11.90 -22.32
CA LYS A 494 2.88 -11.49 -23.44
C LYS A 494 1.40 -11.82 -23.20
N ALA A 495 1.09 -12.82 -22.37
CA ALA A 495 -0.27 -13.31 -22.14
C ALA A 495 -1.15 -12.42 -21.20
N ASN A 496 -0.74 -11.20 -20.86
CA ASN A 496 -1.36 -10.51 -19.73
C ASN A 496 -2.63 -9.71 -20.08
N SER A 497 -3.79 -10.35 -19.90
CA SER A 497 -4.98 -9.70 -19.32
C SER A 497 -5.72 -10.67 -18.37
N GLN A 498 -5.66 -10.34 -17.08
CA GLN A 498 -6.43 -10.87 -15.94
C GLN A 498 -6.29 -12.33 -15.48
N ASN A 499 -5.72 -13.28 -16.22
CA ASN A 499 -5.29 -14.55 -15.61
C ASN A 499 -4.29 -15.33 -16.50
N PRO A 500 -2.97 -15.31 -16.22
CA PRO A 500 -1.95 -16.00 -17.02
C PRO A 500 -2.11 -17.53 -17.09
N PHE A 501 -2.88 -18.11 -16.17
CA PHE A 501 -3.14 -19.55 -16.07
C PHE A 501 -4.45 -19.99 -16.73
N ALA A 502 -5.17 -19.09 -17.40
CA ALA A 502 -6.41 -19.40 -18.10
C ALA A 502 -6.19 -20.11 -19.45
N ASP A 503 -4.99 -20.03 -20.04
CA ASP A 503 -4.65 -20.75 -21.28
C ASP A 503 -4.20 -22.18 -20.95
N PRO A 504 -4.97 -23.22 -21.33
CA PRO A 504 -4.63 -24.61 -21.07
C PRO A 504 -3.29 -25.03 -21.69
N LEU A 505 -2.90 -24.41 -22.82
CA LEU A 505 -1.66 -24.75 -23.53
C LEU A 505 -0.42 -24.21 -22.81
N LEU A 506 -0.52 -23.03 -22.19
CA LEU A 506 0.57 -22.45 -21.43
C LEU A 506 0.77 -23.20 -20.11
N LYS A 507 -0.33 -23.61 -19.47
CA LYS A 507 -0.31 -24.45 -18.27
C LYS A 507 0.36 -25.81 -18.52
N ASP A 508 0.02 -26.47 -19.62
CA ASP A 508 0.65 -27.73 -20.02
C ASP A 508 2.16 -27.59 -20.30
N LYS A 509 2.57 -26.49 -20.97
CA LYS A 509 4.00 -26.18 -21.15
C LYS A 509 4.75 -25.96 -19.83
N ILE A 510 4.13 -25.27 -18.87
CA ILE A 510 4.70 -25.04 -17.54
C ILE A 510 4.82 -26.35 -16.77
N GLU A 511 3.77 -27.18 -16.77
CA GLU A 511 3.75 -28.47 -16.09
C GLU A 511 4.78 -29.44 -16.70
N LYS A 512 4.94 -29.44 -18.02
CA LYS A 512 5.95 -30.24 -18.72
C LYS A 512 7.38 -29.81 -18.36
N VAL A 513 7.68 -28.52 -18.39
CA VAL A 513 9.01 -28.01 -18.00
C VAL A 513 9.28 -28.29 -16.51
N LYS A 514 8.27 -28.22 -15.66
CA LYS A 514 8.37 -28.56 -14.24
C LYS A 514 8.67 -30.06 -14.04
N ALA A 515 7.97 -30.95 -14.73
CA ALA A 515 8.21 -32.39 -14.65
C ALA A 515 9.62 -32.77 -15.15
N GLU A 516 10.07 -32.16 -16.26
CA GLU A 516 11.43 -32.34 -16.77
C GLU A 516 12.49 -31.80 -15.80
N PHE A 517 12.21 -30.69 -15.12
CA PHE A 517 13.08 -30.14 -14.09
C PHE A 517 13.15 -31.06 -12.87
N ASP A 518 12.02 -31.51 -12.34
CA ASP A 518 11.95 -32.36 -11.15
C ASP A 518 12.61 -33.73 -11.38
N GLN A 519 12.54 -34.27 -12.61
CA GLN A 519 13.21 -35.52 -12.98
C GLN A 519 14.72 -35.35 -13.18
N GLY A 520 15.17 -34.21 -13.71
CA GLY A 520 16.57 -34.01 -14.08
C GLY A 520 17.43 -33.26 -13.06
N VAL A 521 16.83 -32.63 -12.04
CA VAL A 521 17.57 -31.86 -11.03
C VAL A 521 18.54 -32.73 -10.23
N SER A 522 18.20 -34.01 -10.02
CA SER A 522 19.05 -35.00 -9.34
C SER A 522 20.27 -35.44 -10.17
N ALA A 523 20.21 -35.28 -11.50
CA ALA A 523 21.30 -35.58 -12.43
C ALA A 523 22.25 -34.39 -12.64
N ALA A 524 21.94 -33.21 -12.10
CA ALA A 524 22.78 -32.04 -12.23
C ALA A 524 24.09 -32.19 -11.42
N PRO A 525 25.25 -31.77 -11.96
CA PRO A 525 26.56 -31.96 -11.31
C PRO A 525 26.70 -31.20 -9.98
N ASN A 526 25.86 -30.18 -9.75
CA ASN A 526 25.83 -29.39 -8.52
C ASN A 526 24.72 -29.79 -7.54
N TYR A 527 24.00 -30.89 -7.78
CA TYR A 527 22.87 -31.35 -6.96
C TYR A 527 23.26 -31.60 -5.49
N GLY A 528 24.43 -32.18 -5.23
CA GLY A 528 24.91 -32.42 -3.85
C GLY A 528 25.12 -31.12 -3.06
N LYS A 529 25.64 -30.07 -3.70
CA LYS A 529 25.81 -28.75 -3.08
C LYS A 529 24.47 -28.08 -2.82
N LEU A 530 23.55 -28.18 -3.77
CA LEU A 530 22.20 -27.66 -3.66
C LEU A 530 21.44 -28.31 -2.50
N GLN A 531 21.53 -29.64 -2.34
CA GLN A 531 20.90 -30.35 -1.22
C GLN A 531 21.47 -29.89 0.14
N ASN A 532 22.78 -29.72 0.26
CA ASN A 532 23.41 -29.27 1.49
C ASN A 532 22.92 -27.86 1.88
N LYS A 533 22.93 -26.90 0.93
CA LYS A 533 22.47 -25.53 1.18
C LYS A 533 20.96 -25.47 1.48
N LEU A 534 20.15 -26.31 0.84
CA LEU A 534 18.72 -26.44 1.12
C LEU A 534 18.47 -27.04 2.51
N GLY A 535 19.30 -28.00 2.93
CA GLY A 535 19.29 -28.58 4.27
C GLY A 535 19.58 -27.52 5.33
N MET A 536 20.67 -26.77 5.17
CA MET A 536 21.03 -25.66 6.05
C MET A 536 19.93 -24.59 6.12
N LEU A 537 19.29 -24.27 4.98
CA LEU A 537 18.20 -23.30 4.93
C LEU A 537 16.97 -23.80 5.70
N LYS A 538 16.60 -25.07 5.55
CA LYS A 538 15.50 -25.70 6.31
C LYS A 538 15.79 -25.68 7.81
N GLU A 539 17.04 -25.91 8.22
CA GLU A 539 17.44 -25.83 9.62
C GLU A 539 17.34 -24.41 10.18
N LEU A 540 17.82 -23.40 9.44
CA LEU A 540 17.69 -21.99 9.86
C LEU A 540 16.23 -21.54 9.97
N TYR A 541 15.34 -22.00 9.09
CA TYR A 541 13.90 -21.72 9.22
C TYR A 541 13.28 -22.39 10.45
N LYS A 542 13.69 -23.62 10.78
CA LYS A 542 13.27 -24.28 12.03
C LYS A 542 13.76 -23.49 13.25
N LEU A 543 15.01 -23.01 13.24
CA LEU A 543 15.58 -22.19 14.31
C LEU A 543 14.88 -20.83 14.43
N LYS A 544 14.51 -20.21 13.30
CA LYS A 544 13.74 -18.96 13.27
C LYS A 544 12.37 -19.16 13.90
N HIS A 545 11.65 -20.20 13.50
CA HIS A 545 10.35 -20.53 14.09
C HIS A 545 10.48 -20.76 15.61
N LEU A 546 11.49 -21.49 16.07
CA LEU A 546 11.73 -21.72 17.50
C LEU A 546 12.06 -20.41 18.26
N SER A 547 12.83 -19.51 17.65
CA SER A 547 13.14 -18.20 18.23
C SER A 547 11.90 -17.29 18.30
N GLU A 548 11.04 -17.32 17.29
CA GLU A 548 9.80 -16.55 17.23
C GLU A 548 8.79 -17.07 18.26
N THR A 549 8.60 -18.39 18.36
CA THR A 549 7.72 -19.01 19.38
C THR A 549 8.22 -18.71 20.79
N ASN A 550 9.54 -18.70 21.03
CA ASN A 550 10.10 -18.32 22.33
C ASN A 550 9.87 -16.83 22.64
N LYS A 551 9.96 -15.95 21.63
CA LYS A 551 9.71 -14.52 21.79
C LYS A 551 8.22 -14.27 22.09
N GLU A 552 7.32 -14.93 21.38
CA GLU A 552 5.87 -14.88 21.62
C GLU A 552 5.51 -15.41 23.01
N ALA A 553 6.13 -16.52 23.44
CA ALA A 553 5.94 -17.04 24.79
C ALA A 553 6.47 -16.08 25.87
N ALA A 554 7.60 -15.40 25.62
CA ALA A 554 8.15 -14.40 26.54
C ALA A 554 7.28 -13.14 26.62
N THR A 555 6.75 -12.65 25.48
CA THR A 555 5.83 -11.50 25.47
C THR A 555 4.51 -11.85 26.14
N LEU A 556 3.94 -13.03 25.86
CA LEU A 556 2.73 -13.51 26.54
C LEU A 556 2.94 -13.66 28.05
N LYS A 557 4.13 -14.12 28.48
CA LYS A 557 4.47 -14.21 29.91
C LYS A 557 4.61 -12.84 30.57
N GLN A 558 5.15 -11.84 29.86
CA GLN A 558 5.21 -10.46 30.33
C GLN A 558 3.82 -9.82 30.40
N GLU A 559 2.99 -10.02 29.37
CA GLU A 559 1.61 -9.54 29.34
C GLU A 559 0.78 -10.19 30.47
N LEU A 560 0.90 -11.50 30.68
CA LEU A 560 0.26 -12.20 31.79
C LEU A 560 0.72 -11.69 33.16
N THR A 561 2.02 -11.47 33.35
CA THR A 561 2.56 -10.90 34.59
C THR A 561 2.00 -9.50 34.83
N THR A 562 1.90 -8.67 33.79
CA THR A 562 1.36 -7.31 33.89
C THR A 562 -0.13 -7.31 34.22
N ILE A 563 -0.92 -8.16 33.57
CA ILE A 563 -2.35 -8.34 33.87
C ILE A 563 -2.55 -8.83 35.31
N PHE A 564 -1.69 -9.73 35.77
CA PHE A 564 -1.74 -10.23 37.14
C PHE A 564 -1.39 -9.16 38.18
N ASP A 565 -0.34 -8.36 37.91
CA ASP A 565 0.07 -7.24 38.74
C ASP A 565 -1.00 -6.14 38.79
N ASP A 566 -1.68 -5.85 37.68
CA ASP A 566 -2.77 -4.86 37.63
C ASP A 566 -3.99 -5.30 38.46
N VAL A 567 -4.33 -6.59 38.44
CA VAL A 567 -5.42 -7.14 39.27
C VAL A 567 -5.05 -7.12 40.75
N LEU A 568 -3.81 -7.49 41.11
CA LEU A 568 -3.34 -7.48 42.49
C LEU A 568 -3.15 -6.07 43.07
N ASN A 569 -2.78 -5.10 42.24
CA ASN A 569 -2.61 -3.70 42.66
C ASN A 569 -3.92 -2.91 42.65
N ASN A 570 -5.07 -3.54 42.37
CA ASN A 570 -6.36 -2.90 42.50
C ASN A 570 -6.60 -2.49 43.98
N PRO A 571 -6.80 -1.19 44.26
CA PRO A 571 -6.90 -0.69 45.63
C PRO A 571 -8.02 -1.36 46.44
N ARG A 572 -9.13 -1.76 45.81
CA ARG A 572 -10.23 -2.47 46.49
C ARG A 572 -9.88 -3.89 46.91
N ILE A 573 -9.09 -4.60 46.10
CA ILE A 573 -8.64 -5.97 46.41
C ILE A 573 -7.57 -5.92 47.50
N LYS A 574 -6.66 -4.94 47.41
CA LYS A 574 -5.60 -4.72 48.40
C LYS A 574 -6.14 -4.33 49.77
N GLU A 575 -7.13 -3.45 49.85
CA GLU A 575 -7.81 -3.08 51.10
C GLU A 575 -8.53 -4.28 51.76
N LYS A 576 -9.23 -5.10 50.96
CA LYS A 576 -9.88 -6.33 51.44
C LYS A 576 -8.86 -7.38 51.90
N TYR A 577 -7.74 -7.52 51.19
CA TYR A 577 -6.66 -8.42 51.55
C TYR A 577 -6.00 -8.03 52.88
N GLU A 578 -5.64 -6.75 53.05
CA GLU A 578 -5.05 -6.28 54.31
C GLU A 578 -6.07 -6.37 55.46
N SER A 579 -7.36 -6.08 55.23
CA SER A 579 -8.40 -6.26 56.25
C SER A 579 -8.53 -7.73 56.71
N LEU A 580 -8.54 -8.68 55.76
CA LEU A 580 -8.59 -10.12 56.06
C LEU A 580 -7.31 -10.60 56.75
N LYS A 581 -6.16 -10.05 56.37
CA LYS A 581 -4.85 -10.38 56.95
C LYS A 581 -4.74 -9.87 58.39
N ASP A 582 -5.19 -8.64 58.67
CA ASP A 582 -5.24 -8.10 60.02
C ASP A 582 -6.22 -8.89 60.91
N GLU A 583 -7.36 -9.33 60.36
CA GLU A 583 -8.34 -10.17 61.06
C GLU A 583 -7.74 -11.56 61.40
N ILE A 584 -7.00 -12.18 60.47
CA ILE A 584 -6.27 -13.44 60.71
C ILE A 584 -5.11 -13.27 61.71
N GLN A 585 -4.38 -12.15 61.64
CA GLN A 585 -3.23 -11.88 62.49
C GLN A 585 -3.64 -11.54 63.93
N SER A 586 -4.83 -10.99 64.14
CA SER A 586 -5.43 -10.77 65.46
C SER A 586 -5.81 -12.06 66.21
N ILE A 587 -6.01 -13.17 65.47
CA ILE A 587 -6.43 -14.48 66.01
C ILE A 587 -5.22 -15.36 66.38
N GLY A 588 -4.01 -15.06 65.87
CA GLY A 588 -2.79 -15.83 66.17
C GLY A 588 -2.81 -17.26 65.64
N ALA A 589 -3.59 -17.54 64.60
CA ALA A 589 -3.73 -18.87 64.00
C ALA A 589 -2.44 -19.31 63.30
N SER A 590 -1.91 -20.48 63.67
CA SER A 590 -0.70 -21.07 63.08
C SER A 590 -1.03 -22.11 62.00
N SER A 591 -2.29 -22.56 61.91
CA SER A 591 -2.76 -23.50 60.90
C SER A 591 -4.17 -23.18 60.37
N PRO A 592 -4.56 -23.65 59.16
CA PRO A 592 -5.89 -23.43 58.58
C PRO A 592 -7.06 -24.01 59.38
N SER A 593 -6.76 -24.88 60.35
CA SER A 593 -7.72 -25.57 61.23
C SER A 593 -8.27 -24.65 62.33
N ASP A 594 -7.53 -23.59 62.66
CA ASP A 594 -7.80 -22.69 63.80
C ASP A 594 -8.69 -21.48 63.42
N LEU A 595 -9.13 -21.43 62.16
CA LEU A 595 -9.96 -20.34 61.63
C LEU A 595 -11.44 -20.65 61.85
N ASP A 596 -12.19 -19.64 62.33
CA ASP A 596 -13.64 -19.73 62.48
C ASP A 596 -14.33 -19.90 61.12
N ASP A 597 -15.47 -20.59 61.09
CA ASP A 597 -16.13 -20.98 59.83
C ASP A 597 -16.65 -19.75 59.05
N GLU A 598 -16.97 -18.67 59.76
CA GLU A 598 -17.34 -17.38 59.17
C GLU A 598 -16.17 -16.71 58.43
N LEU A 599 -14.94 -16.84 58.95
CA LEU A 599 -13.73 -16.30 58.33
C LEU A 599 -13.29 -17.14 57.12
N LYS A 600 -13.42 -18.47 57.21
CA LYS A 600 -13.19 -19.36 56.05
C LYS A 600 -14.10 -19.01 54.89
N GLN A 601 -15.36 -18.68 55.17
CA GLN A 601 -16.33 -18.31 54.13
C GLN A 601 -15.99 -16.97 53.48
N LYS A 602 -15.57 -15.95 54.25
CA LYS A 602 -15.08 -14.68 53.72
C LYS A 602 -13.84 -14.86 52.83
N ILE A 603 -12.92 -15.76 53.19
CA ILE A 603 -11.73 -16.08 52.38
C ILE A 603 -12.13 -16.76 51.06
N ILE A 604 -13.09 -17.69 51.09
CA ILE A 604 -13.60 -18.35 49.88
C ILE A 604 -14.30 -17.35 48.96
N GLU A 605 -15.06 -16.41 49.50
CA GLU A 605 -15.76 -15.38 48.73
C GLU A 605 -14.77 -14.39 48.10
N PHE A 606 -13.77 -13.95 48.85
CA PHE A 606 -12.69 -13.11 48.34
C PHE A 606 -11.92 -13.80 47.21
N ARG A 607 -11.61 -15.10 47.35
CA ARG A 607 -10.95 -15.89 46.29
C ARG A 607 -11.78 -15.94 45.00
N LYS A 608 -13.11 -16.16 45.11
CA LYS A 608 -14.01 -16.14 43.96
C LYS A 608 -14.06 -14.76 43.28
N GLU A 609 -14.02 -13.68 44.05
CA GLU A 609 -14.00 -12.31 43.53
C GLU A 609 -12.72 -12.03 42.74
N VAL A 610 -11.56 -12.45 43.26
CA VAL A 610 -10.26 -12.33 42.58
C VAL A 610 -10.24 -13.17 41.30
N ASP A 611 -10.72 -14.43 41.35
CA ASP A 611 -10.77 -15.32 40.19
C ASP A 611 -11.67 -14.75 39.07
N LEU A 612 -12.78 -14.10 39.42
CA LEU A 612 -13.70 -13.48 38.46
C LEU A 612 -13.10 -12.21 37.83
N GLN A 613 -12.42 -11.38 38.62
CA GLN A 613 -11.71 -10.19 38.14
C GLN A 613 -10.58 -10.58 37.18
N LEU A 614 -9.80 -11.61 37.54
CA LEU A 614 -8.72 -12.12 36.70
C LEU A 614 -9.27 -12.70 35.39
N ALA A 615 -10.35 -13.48 35.44
CA ALA A 615 -10.97 -14.02 34.24
C ALA A 615 -11.52 -12.93 33.30
N ASN A 616 -12.10 -11.86 33.86
CA ASN A 616 -12.59 -10.73 33.06
C ASN A 616 -11.44 -9.92 32.45
N ALA A 617 -10.33 -9.74 33.18
CA ALA A 617 -9.13 -9.08 32.67
C ALA A 617 -8.48 -9.88 31.52
N LEU A 618 -8.37 -11.21 31.68
CA LEU A 618 -7.85 -12.11 30.65
C LEU A 618 -8.74 -12.14 29.39
N LYS A 619 -10.07 -12.15 29.56
CA LYS A 619 -11.03 -12.05 28.43
C LYS A 619 -10.95 -10.72 27.71
N SER A 620 -10.76 -9.62 28.45
CA SER A 620 -10.61 -8.28 27.85
C SER A 620 -9.31 -8.12 27.07
N ALA A 621 -8.28 -8.92 27.41
CA ALA A 621 -7.03 -9.03 26.66
C ALA A 621 -7.10 -10.02 25.46
N GLY A 622 -8.25 -10.63 25.20
CA GLY A 622 -8.47 -11.52 24.05
C GLY A 622 -8.01 -12.97 24.23
N LEU A 623 -7.74 -13.41 25.47
CA LEU A 623 -7.40 -14.80 25.80
C LEU A 623 -8.66 -15.56 26.25
N ASP A 624 -8.96 -16.69 25.61
CA ASP A 624 -10.15 -17.49 25.93
C ASP A 624 -9.89 -18.39 27.16
N VAL A 625 -10.67 -18.20 28.22
CA VAL A 625 -10.48 -18.88 29.52
C VAL A 625 -11.60 -19.91 29.72
N LYS A 626 -11.28 -21.20 29.56
CA LYS A 626 -12.18 -22.30 29.97
C LYS A 626 -12.06 -22.52 31.49
N PHE A 627 -13.14 -22.23 32.22
CA PHE A 627 -13.25 -22.59 33.63
C PHE A 627 -13.46 -24.10 33.77
N VAL A 628 -12.51 -24.79 34.41
CA VAL A 628 -12.75 -26.12 34.97
C VAL A 628 -13.15 -25.90 36.43
N SER A 629 -14.44 -25.76 36.70
CA SER A 629 -14.94 -25.71 38.07
C SER A 629 -15.13 -27.13 38.60
N ALA A 630 -14.54 -27.41 39.77
CA ALA A 630 -14.72 -28.65 40.49
C ALA A 630 -16.22 -28.97 40.74
N LYS A 631 -16.64 -30.15 40.27
CA LYS A 631 -17.86 -30.94 40.55
C LYS A 631 -18.90 -30.33 41.52
N GLN A 632 -20.11 -30.07 41.00
CA GLN A 632 -21.37 -30.38 41.70
C GLN A 632 -22.35 -31.06 40.73
N ARG A 633 -22.98 -32.13 41.22
CA ARG A 633 -23.89 -33.07 40.54
C ARG A 633 -25.23 -32.43 40.14
N GLY A 634 -25.78 -32.84 39.00
CA GLY A 634 -27.22 -32.85 38.76
C GLY A 634 -27.67 -32.60 37.32
N ASP A 635 -27.92 -33.67 36.57
CA ASP A 635 -28.83 -33.84 35.42
C ASP A 635 -28.90 -32.77 34.30
N ARG A 636 -28.26 -33.07 33.16
CA ARG A 636 -28.93 -33.61 31.95
C ARG A 636 -27.96 -33.85 30.78
N ASP A 637 -27.95 -35.10 30.30
CA ASP A 637 -27.50 -35.65 29.01
C ASP A 637 -26.20 -35.11 28.35
N GLU A 638 -25.06 -35.68 28.77
CA GLU A 638 -23.82 -35.78 27.97
C GLU A 638 -23.50 -37.27 27.77
N GLY A 639 -24.06 -37.89 26.74
CA GLY A 639 -23.94 -39.33 26.49
C GLY A 639 -22.85 -39.77 25.50
N SER A 640 -22.19 -38.86 24.78
CA SER A 640 -21.34 -39.26 23.64
C SER A 640 -19.85 -38.92 23.75
N LEU A 641 -19.40 -38.01 24.62
CA LEU A 641 -17.99 -37.61 24.69
C LEU A 641 -17.17 -38.35 25.77
N SER A 642 -17.81 -38.77 26.88
CA SER A 642 -17.11 -39.44 27.99
C SER A 642 -16.64 -40.87 27.66
N GLU A 643 -17.23 -41.49 26.65
CA GLU A 643 -16.92 -42.86 26.22
C GLU A 643 -15.64 -42.95 25.36
N TYR A 644 -15.26 -41.86 24.68
CA TYR A 644 -14.06 -41.83 23.85
C TYR A 644 -12.81 -41.45 24.67
N GLU A 645 -12.95 -40.57 25.66
CA GLU A 645 -11.85 -40.22 26.57
C GLU A 645 -11.40 -41.43 27.40
N THR A 646 -12.34 -42.24 27.90
CA THR A 646 -12.01 -43.49 28.60
C THR A 646 -11.31 -44.51 27.70
N LYS A 647 -11.72 -44.64 26.44
CA LYS A 647 -11.06 -45.54 25.47
C LYS A 647 -9.66 -45.06 25.07
N PHE A 648 -9.43 -43.75 25.02
CA PHE A 648 -8.10 -43.18 24.79
C PHE A 648 -7.15 -43.40 25.97
N GLU A 649 -7.64 -43.25 27.20
CA GLU A 649 -6.87 -43.56 28.41
C GLU A 649 -6.52 -45.05 28.50
N GLU A 650 -7.45 -45.93 28.11
CA GLU A 650 -7.21 -47.38 28.07
C GLU A 650 -6.16 -47.77 27.02
N LEU A 651 -6.19 -47.14 25.84
CA LEU A 651 -5.16 -47.32 24.81
C LEU A 651 -3.78 -46.85 25.28
N ASN A 652 -3.69 -45.69 25.95
CA ASN A 652 -2.42 -45.20 26.50
C ASN A 652 -1.85 -46.16 27.55
N LYS A 653 -2.71 -46.75 28.38
CA LYS A 653 -2.31 -47.74 29.38
C LYS A 653 -1.84 -49.05 28.74
N ASP A 654 -2.46 -49.47 27.64
CA ASP A 654 -2.00 -50.64 26.85
C ASP A 654 -0.64 -50.35 26.18
N ILE A 655 -0.43 -49.14 25.66
CA ILE A 655 0.86 -48.70 25.08
C ILE A 655 1.96 -48.73 26.16
N GLU A 656 1.71 -48.19 27.35
CA GLU A 656 2.69 -48.18 28.44
C GLU A 656 3.08 -49.61 28.87
N LYS A 657 2.12 -50.53 28.98
CA LYS A 657 2.38 -51.94 29.31
C LYS A 657 3.19 -52.66 28.23
N GLU A 658 2.89 -52.42 26.95
CA GLU A 658 3.62 -53.06 25.85
C GLU A 658 5.05 -52.53 25.76
N ILE A 659 5.26 -51.24 26.03
CA ILE A 659 6.61 -50.65 26.14
C ILE A 659 7.37 -51.28 27.32
N GLU A 660 6.73 -51.46 28.47
CA GLU A 660 7.35 -52.07 29.65
C GLU A 660 7.68 -53.56 29.43
N TYR A 661 6.83 -54.31 28.72
CA TYR A 661 7.11 -55.68 28.30
C TYR A 661 8.29 -55.75 27.29
N SER A 662 8.30 -54.84 26.32
CA SER A 662 9.33 -54.76 25.28
C SER A 662 10.70 -54.43 25.85
N VAL A 663 10.79 -53.50 26.79
CA VAL A 663 12.04 -53.13 27.49
C VAL A 663 12.56 -54.29 28.35
N ASN A 664 11.68 -55.15 28.85
CA ASN A 664 12.03 -56.35 29.63
C ASN A 664 12.32 -57.61 28.78
N SER A 665 12.14 -57.55 27.46
CA SER A 665 12.52 -58.65 26.55
C SER A 665 14.04 -58.89 26.58
N SER A 666 14.46 -60.15 26.49
CA SER A 666 15.86 -60.54 26.66
C SER A 666 16.81 -59.87 25.65
N ASP A 667 16.32 -59.55 24.45
CA ASP A 667 17.13 -58.98 23.37
C ASP A 667 17.41 -57.49 23.56
N ILE A 668 16.40 -56.70 23.93
CA ILE A 668 16.55 -55.25 24.21
C ILE A 668 17.28 -55.04 25.54
N LYS A 669 16.98 -55.85 26.57
CA LYS A 669 17.67 -55.78 27.86
C LYS A 669 19.18 -56.06 27.74
N SER A 670 19.56 -57.06 26.94
CA SER A 670 20.98 -57.37 26.67
C SER A 670 21.68 -56.23 25.92
N LYS A 671 21.01 -55.63 24.93
CA LYS A 671 21.54 -54.46 24.18
C LYS A 671 21.69 -53.22 25.08
N ILE A 672 20.78 -53.01 26.02
CA ILE A 672 20.86 -51.93 27.01
C ILE A 672 21.97 -52.19 28.04
N GLU A 673 22.19 -53.42 28.47
CA GLU A 673 23.32 -53.78 29.34
C GLU A 673 24.67 -53.61 28.63
N LEU A 674 24.77 -54.02 27.36
CA LEU A 674 25.95 -53.78 26.52
C LEU A 674 26.22 -52.27 26.34
N LEU A 675 25.17 -51.48 26.13
CA LEU A 675 25.28 -50.02 26.04
C LEU A 675 25.77 -49.42 27.37
N LYS A 676 25.25 -49.88 28.52
CA LYS A 676 25.73 -49.44 29.85
C LYS A 676 27.20 -49.80 30.08
N LEU A 677 27.62 -50.97 29.63
CA LEU A 677 29.00 -51.46 29.80
C LEU A 677 29.99 -50.71 28.90
N GLU A 678 29.61 -50.38 27.66
CA GLU A 678 30.43 -49.58 26.76
C GLU A 678 30.51 -48.11 27.20
N VAL A 679 29.41 -47.55 27.73
CA VAL A 679 29.39 -46.21 28.35
C VAL A 679 30.27 -46.19 29.61
N ALA A 680 30.26 -47.24 30.43
CA ALA A 680 31.13 -47.35 31.60
C ALA A 680 32.61 -47.48 31.25
N LYS A 681 32.95 -48.16 30.15
CA LYS A 681 34.34 -48.26 29.65
C LYS A 681 34.88 -46.94 29.11
N ALA A 682 34.02 -46.09 28.55
CA ALA A 682 34.44 -44.90 27.84
C ALA A 682 34.77 -43.69 28.75
N GLY A 683 34.33 -43.71 30.03
CA GLY A 683 34.57 -42.63 31.00
C GLY A 683 33.98 -41.27 30.58
N ASP A 684 34.34 -40.20 31.30
CA ASP A 684 33.82 -38.83 31.04
C ASP A 684 34.41 -38.18 29.77
N THR A 685 35.46 -38.75 29.18
CA THR A 685 36.08 -38.27 27.92
C THR A 685 36.29 -39.43 26.92
N PRO A 686 35.26 -39.81 26.16
CA PRO A 686 35.31 -40.96 25.27
C PRO A 686 36.10 -40.66 23.97
N ASP A 687 36.94 -41.61 23.55
CA ASP A 687 37.62 -41.58 22.25
C ASP A 687 36.64 -41.75 21.07
N VAL A 688 37.12 -41.46 19.85
CA VAL A 688 36.29 -41.42 18.64
C VAL A 688 35.66 -42.79 18.31
N ASP A 689 36.37 -43.89 18.59
CA ASP A 689 35.85 -45.23 18.33
C ASP A 689 34.78 -45.64 19.34
N SER A 690 34.96 -45.31 20.62
CA SER A 690 33.93 -45.50 21.64
C SER A 690 32.66 -44.71 21.36
N LYS A 691 32.77 -43.45 20.86
CA LYS A 691 31.59 -42.66 20.45
C LYS A 691 30.80 -43.32 19.31
N ASN A 692 31.50 -43.85 18.32
CA ASN A 692 30.87 -44.52 17.18
C ASN A 692 30.17 -45.82 17.59
N ARG A 693 30.75 -46.61 18.51
CA ARG A 693 30.13 -47.82 19.04
C ARG A 693 28.88 -47.54 19.88
N ILE A 694 28.93 -46.52 20.74
CA ILE A 694 27.77 -46.08 21.54
C ILE A 694 26.65 -45.61 20.61
N ALA A 695 26.96 -44.82 19.58
CA ALA A 695 25.96 -44.34 18.62
C ALA A 695 25.29 -45.49 17.84
N ALA A 696 26.07 -46.50 17.42
CA ALA A 696 25.55 -47.69 16.74
C ALA A 696 24.62 -48.53 17.64
N LEU A 697 24.99 -48.74 18.91
CA LEU A 697 24.16 -49.46 19.88
C LEU A 697 22.85 -48.70 20.20
N VAL A 698 22.91 -47.38 20.32
CA VAL A 698 21.71 -46.54 20.51
C VAL A 698 20.76 -46.64 19.32
N GLN A 699 21.28 -46.67 18.09
CA GLN A 699 20.44 -46.88 16.91
C GLN A 699 19.80 -48.27 16.87
N GLN A 700 20.54 -49.32 17.22
CA GLN A 700 19.99 -50.68 17.27
C GLN A 700 18.87 -50.80 18.32
N VAL A 701 19.03 -50.20 19.49
CA VAL A 701 17.98 -50.18 20.53
C VAL A 701 16.73 -49.44 20.03
N LYS A 702 16.90 -48.28 19.38
CA LYS A 702 15.77 -47.52 18.81
C LYS A 702 15.04 -48.30 17.72
N GLN A 703 15.77 -48.98 16.84
CA GLN A 703 15.17 -49.73 15.75
C GLN A 703 14.40 -50.95 16.25
N SER A 704 14.95 -51.71 17.22
CA SER A 704 14.23 -52.83 17.83
C SER A 704 12.98 -52.39 18.60
N LEU A 705 12.97 -51.21 19.24
CA LEU A 705 11.76 -50.65 19.86
C LEU A 705 10.68 -50.27 18.83
N VAL A 706 11.07 -49.65 17.72
CA VAL A 706 10.13 -49.26 16.64
C VAL A 706 9.51 -50.50 16.00
N GLU A 707 10.32 -51.52 15.69
CA GLU A 707 9.84 -52.78 15.11
C GLU A 707 8.86 -53.51 16.06
N THR A 708 9.10 -53.47 17.37
CA THR A 708 8.21 -54.10 18.36
C THR A 708 6.86 -53.38 18.43
N VAL A 709 6.88 -52.03 18.45
CA VAL A 709 5.65 -51.22 18.46
C VAL A 709 4.87 -51.39 17.16
N ASP A 710 5.53 -51.44 16.00
CA ASP A 710 4.88 -51.68 14.69
C ASP A 710 4.34 -53.12 14.53
N SER A 711 4.87 -54.10 15.28
CA SER A 711 4.38 -55.50 15.27
C SER A 711 3.20 -55.77 16.21
N SER A 712 2.88 -54.83 17.10
CA SER A 712 1.82 -54.96 18.10
C SER A 712 0.44 -54.57 17.54
N SER A 713 -0.63 -55.21 18.04
CA SER A 713 -2.03 -54.93 17.65
C SER A 713 -2.55 -53.54 18.06
N LEU A 714 -1.68 -52.65 18.55
CA LEU A 714 -1.96 -51.30 19.01
C LEU A 714 -2.26 -50.32 17.85
N LYS A 715 -1.60 -50.50 16.71
CA LYS A 715 -1.80 -49.66 15.51
C LYS A 715 -3.22 -49.80 14.96
N GLU A 716 -3.73 -51.02 14.93
CA GLU A 716 -5.08 -51.35 14.49
C GLU A 716 -6.16 -50.81 15.46
N LYS A 717 -5.90 -50.87 16.78
CA LYS A 717 -6.78 -50.26 17.79
C LYS A 717 -6.86 -48.73 17.65
N TYR A 718 -5.73 -48.07 17.38
CA TYR A 718 -5.67 -46.62 17.17
C TYR A 718 -6.45 -46.20 15.91
N GLU A 719 -6.25 -46.90 14.79
CA GLU A 719 -6.95 -46.60 13.53
C GLU A 719 -8.47 -46.83 13.65
N ASN A 720 -8.90 -47.86 14.40
CA ASN A 720 -10.32 -48.16 14.63
C ASN A 720 -11.01 -47.14 15.58
N LEU A 721 -10.25 -46.50 16.48
CA LEU A 721 -10.74 -45.40 17.31
C LEU A 721 -10.89 -44.11 16.49
N MET A 722 -9.92 -43.80 15.64
CA MET A 722 -9.94 -42.63 14.76
C MET A 722 -11.08 -42.68 13.73
N SER A 723 -11.39 -43.87 13.19
CA SER A 723 -12.49 -44.02 12.22
C SER A 723 -13.86 -43.79 12.86
N LYS A 724 -14.09 -44.22 14.10
CA LYS A 724 -15.36 -44.02 14.83
C LYS A 724 -15.64 -42.56 15.21
N VAL A 725 -14.60 -41.77 15.48
CA VAL A 725 -14.74 -40.33 15.79
C VAL A 725 -15.14 -39.52 14.54
N SER A 726 -14.83 -40.01 13.34
CA SER A 726 -15.15 -39.31 12.08
C SER A 726 -16.58 -39.50 11.56
N GLY A 727 -17.35 -40.45 12.11
CA GLY A 727 -18.67 -40.85 11.60
C GLY A 727 -19.90 -40.11 12.13
N GLU A 728 -19.80 -39.37 13.24
CA GLU A 728 -20.99 -38.83 13.95
C GLU A 728 -21.33 -37.36 13.66
N ASN A 729 -20.49 -36.60 12.95
CA ASN A 729 -20.69 -35.15 12.74
C ASN A 729 -21.55 -34.77 11.50
N GLY A 730 -22.46 -35.62 11.04
CA GLY A 730 -23.28 -35.35 9.85
C GLY A 730 -24.76 -35.69 10.01
N SER A 731 -25.59 -34.76 10.49
CA SER A 731 -27.06 -34.86 10.45
C SER A 731 -27.75 -33.50 10.65
N LEU A 732 -28.06 -32.77 9.55
CA LEU A 732 -29.26 -31.94 9.39
C LEU A 732 -29.60 -31.87 7.88
N GLU A 733 -30.84 -32.25 7.56
CA GLU A 733 -31.37 -32.71 6.26
C GLU A 733 -31.66 -31.60 5.22
N LYS A 734 -31.20 -31.77 3.97
CA LYS A 734 -31.89 -32.20 2.72
C LYS A 734 -33.02 -31.30 2.17
N VAL A 735 -32.82 -30.78 0.93
CA VAL A 735 -33.70 -31.01 -0.25
C VAL A 735 -32.86 -30.97 -1.54
N ASN A 736 -32.88 -32.08 -2.29
CA ASN A 736 -32.28 -32.36 -3.61
C ASN A 736 -33.23 -31.93 -4.77
N PRO A 737 -32.93 -32.15 -6.08
CA PRO A 737 -31.66 -32.11 -6.84
C PRO A 737 -31.81 -31.37 -8.20
N THR A 738 -30.70 -31.01 -8.87
CA THR A 738 -30.53 -31.20 -10.34
C THR A 738 -29.08 -30.93 -10.74
N GLY A 739 -28.49 -31.86 -11.49
CA GLY A 739 -27.39 -31.60 -12.42
C GLY A 739 -25.97 -31.63 -11.87
N ASP A 740 -25.33 -32.78 -12.04
CA ASP A 740 -23.92 -32.97 -12.37
C ASP A 740 -22.83 -32.52 -11.38
N THR A 741 -22.16 -33.55 -10.86
CA THR A 741 -20.84 -33.56 -10.19
C THR A 741 -19.81 -32.61 -10.79
N PRO A 742 -18.97 -31.99 -9.93
CA PRO A 742 -17.53 -32.17 -10.09
C PRO A 742 -16.76 -32.48 -8.80
N THR A 743 -15.67 -33.19 -9.03
CA THR A 743 -14.62 -33.70 -8.15
C THR A 743 -13.77 -32.63 -7.47
N ASN A 744 -13.48 -32.86 -6.20
CA ASN A 744 -12.19 -32.75 -5.51
C ASN A 744 -11.21 -31.65 -5.99
N ASP A 745 -11.51 -30.40 -5.67
CA ASP A 745 -10.52 -29.31 -5.72
C ASP A 745 -10.93 -28.19 -4.74
N GLU A 746 -10.75 -28.40 -3.43
CA GLU A 746 -10.83 -27.31 -2.44
C GLU A 746 -10.08 -27.63 -1.12
N LEU A 747 -8.82 -28.05 -1.24
CA LEU A 747 -7.81 -27.94 -0.16
C LEU A 747 -6.45 -27.53 -0.78
N LYS A 748 -6.45 -26.42 -1.51
CA LYS A 748 -5.25 -25.65 -1.88
C LYS A 748 -5.55 -24.16 -1.85
N VAL A 749 -5.74 -23.59 -0.66
CA VAL A 749 -5.62 -22.14 -0.48
C VAL A 749 -4.84 -21.87 0.80
N LYS A 750 -3.70 -21.17 0.63
CA LYS A 750 -2.76 -20.60 1.62
C LYS A 750 -1.34 -21.19 1.69
N VAL A 751 -0.77 -21.63 0.57
CA VAL A 751 0.68 -21.45 0.31
C VAL A 751 0.87 -21.27 -1.18
N GLY A 752 1.14 -20.05 -1.64
CA GLY A 752 1.52 -19.81 -3.03
C GLY A 752 1.20 -18.40 -3.52
N THR A 753 2.17 -17.50 -3.39
CA THR A 753 2.45 -16.41 -4.35
C THR A 753 3.66 -15.63 -3.83
N ASN A 754 4.85 -16.10 -4.17
CA ASN A 754 6.05 -15.31 -4.48
C ASN A 754 7.25 -16.25 -4.68
N HIS A 755 7.15 -17.09 -5.70
CA HIS A 755 8.30 -17.63 -6.39
C HIS A 755 8.23 -17.15 -7.85
N THR A 756 8.52 -15.86 -8.04
CA THR A 756 9.03 -15.40 -9.32
C THR A 756 10.46 -15.90 -9.45
N PHE A 757 10.67 -16.85 -10.36
CA PHE A 757 11.99 -17.12 -10.92
C PHE A 757 12.53 -15.79 -11.48
N SER A 758 13.66 -15.37 -10.90
CA SER A 758 14.36 -14.14 -11.30
C SER A 758 14.75 -14.16 -12.77
#